data_AF-A0AAV5Z7F1-F1
#
_entry.id   AF-A0AAV5Z7F1-F1
#
_cell.length_a   1.000
_cell.length_b   1.000
_cell.length_c   1.000
_cell.angle_alpha   90.00
_cell.angle_beta   90.00
_cell.angle_gamma   90.00
#
_symmetry.space_group_name_H-M   'P 1'
#
loop_
_entity.id
_entity.type
_entity.pdbx_description
1 polymer ?
#
loop_
_entity_poly.entity_id
_entity_poly.type
_entity_poly.pdbx_seq_one_letter_code
_entity_poly.pdbx_strand_id
1 'polypeptide(L)'
;MSRLLLWVVDRPAVAAALLVGVSAILASQVPRIEMDTSAESFMVEKDPARAFYEEAKRKFGSDNLTVVLVKADDVFAPAALRAVKRLSDALEGLDGVSRVESLTTVKNIRGDDGALNTDPLIGRDIPSDPAALAAIRADALGNRVFVPNLVAPDGRATAVVAYTAGGAHFNRHFTQEVERLIAQVTTPGLRIFQMGEPFAKTTYASYIERDQLTLIPLSIAVLLLVLFLAFRTLEGMLIPLITGVVSIVWTVGIMALIGIPLNAMTAAVPSLLIAIGFTEDVHMVAAYEELVAHGLDKLTAIRTMLRESGLPLLVTSATTVLGFLTLVFTDITGLVQFGWASSIGLTANFVITMLGVPLLLMFWPVPRRVRHSAAGDAPPRGVILPLMEWLAGFIVRQRRAVWLVTVLVTLASLAGWYSLRVDTDFMSYFPERSEIRQRSSELHRSLAGANLFYLVVDTGMEDGVKNPRVLRAIAGLQDYLARTGRVDASVSVADYLRKMHREMHAGDRAFEVIPDSPDLIAQYLLLLEGKDLGKYVDFNGATANIVVRHDVTSSFELNKLLAGIDGFVASTFPRNVRVRATGESILVNNAADYMAVNEFTSFGSTLLIIGVIHALLFMSLRAGGLSLIPNVLPIISSFGIMGLLNIPLNTGTAFVATVAIGIAVDDTVHHMVTYNRQLNLHHDQTRAMVETLRSEGRPIIYVSLALAAGFFVLMFSSFVPTRQLGFLSGLVMLLAMVAELVLTPLLMHSTRLVTLWNVVQVKMAREVVRTAPLLRGLSTWEARKIVLLGGLRSLRAGEHLVRKGEAGRELYMVVSGSLRAYDVDAEGGEVTFGTHGSAAMLGEVAVLGDGVRSANLVAESDTEVLVISDAALDRIQRRFPFTAAKLYRNIATVLCERLRDSTEARLVAQAAQRKAEAGSTIFLRD
;
A
#
# COMPACT_ATOMS: atom_id res chain seq x y z
N MET A 1 0.33 -28.69 8.00
CA MET A 1 -0.71 -27.65 7.99
C MET A 1 -2.02 -28.10 8.64
N SER A 2 -2.70 -29.14 8.17
CA SER A 2 -4.00 -29.57 8.73
C SER A 2 -3.99 -29.86 10.23
N ARG A 3 -2.94 -30.49 10.76
CA ARG A 3 -2.79 -30.71 12.22
C ARG A 3 -2.59 -29.41 13.03
N LEU A 4 -1.97 -28.40 12.42
CA LEU A 4 -1.66 -27.13 13.08
C LEU A 4 -2.89 -26.22 13.11
N LEU A 5 -3.69 -26.21 12.03
CA LEU A 5 -4.97 -25.49 11.95
C LEU A 5 -6.06 -26.11 12.85
N LEU A 6 -6.09 -27.45 12.96
CA LEU A 6 -7.07 -28.14 13.82
C LEU A 6 -6.74 -28.05 15.32
N TRP A 7 -5.51 -27.66 15.66
CA TRP A 7 -5.05 -27.58 17.05
C TRP A 7 -5.89 -26.63 17.91
N VAL A 8 -6.39 -25.52 17.35
CA VAL A 8 -7.30 -24.59 18.04
C VAL A 8 -8.60 -25.27 18.46
N VAL A 9 -9.15 -26.12 17.60
CA VAL A 9 -10.39 -26.86 17.89
C VAL A 9 -10.12 -27.97 18.91
N ASP A 10 -8.94 -28.59 18.86
CA ASP A 10 -8.58 -29.68 19.76
C ASP A 10 -8.17 -29.17 21.16
N ARG A 11 -7.65 -27.94 21.29
CA ARG A 11 -7.25 -27.32 22.57
C ARG A 11 -7.70 -25.85 22.70
N PRO A 12 -9.02 -25.58 22.77
CA PRO A 12 -9.56 -24.22 22.77
C PRO A 12 -9.11 -23.37 23.96
N ALA A 13 -8.99 -23.94 25.16
CA ALA A 13 -8.58 -23.20 26.35
C ALA A 13 -7.14 -22.66 26.26
N VAL A 14 -6.23 -23.44 25.64
CA VAL A 14 -4.83 -23.02 25.45
C VAL A 14 -4.76 -21.94 24.38
N ALA A 15 -5.49 -22.09 23.28
CA ALA A 15 -5.58 -21.07 22.23
C ALA A 15 -6.14 -19.73 22.77
N ALA A 16 -7.20 -19.79 23.58
CA ALA A 16 -7.78 -18.63 24.24
C ALA A 16 -6.79 -17.94 25.19
N ALA A 17 -6.11 -18.72 26.05
CA ALA A 17 -5.14 -18.19 26.99
C ALA A 17 -3.94 -17.52 26.28
N LEU A 18 -3.46 -18.10 25.18
CA LEU A 18 -2.40 -17.48 24.37
C LEU A 18 -2.88 -16.18 23.72
N LEU A 19 -4.06 -16.19 23.09
CA LEU A 19 -4.59 -15.01 22.41
C LEU A 19 -4.79 -13.85 23.39
N VAL A 20 -5.39 -14.11 24.55
CA VAL A 20 -5.60 -13.09 25.61
C VAL A 20 -4.27 -12.65 26.23
N GLY A 21 -3.36 -13.58 26.53
CA GLY A 21 -2.07 -13.28 27.14
C GLY A 21 -1.18 -12.40 26.25
N VAL A 22 -1.05 -12.73 24.97
CA VAL A 22 -0.30 -11.91 24.00
C VAL A 22 -0.98 -10.54 23.81
N SER A 23 -2.32 -10.51 23.72
CA SER A 23 -3.06 -9.25 23.62
C SER A 23 -2.82 -8.33 24.81
N ALA A 24 -2.80 -8.86 26.04
CA ALA A 24 -2.52 -8.08 27.24
C ALA A 24 -1.08 -7.52 27.26
N ILE A 25 -0.10 -8.32 26.83
CA ILE A 25 1.30 -7.88 26.73
C ILE A 25 1.43 -6.73 25.73
N LEU A 26 0.87 -6.88 24.51
CA LEU A 26 0.97 -5.85 23.48
C LEU A 26 0.15 -4.60 23.83
N ALA A 27 -1.02 -4.76 24.44
CA ALA A 27 -1.81 -3.64 24.95
C ALA A 27 -1.02 -2.79 25.96
N SER A 28 -0.20 -3.40 26.81
CA SER A 28 0.64 -2.67 27.78
C SER A 28 1.72 -1.78 27.13
N GLN A 29 2.06 -2.03 25.87
CA GLN A 29 3.06 -1.26 25.13
C GLN A 29 2.46 -0.07 24.37
N VAL A 30 1.15 -0.09 24.09
CA VAL A 30 0.46 0.98 23.34
C VAL A 30 0.74 2.39 23.88
N PRO A 31 0.75 2.66 25.21
CA PRO A 31 1.05 4.00 25.72
C PRO A 31 2.47 4.51 25.45
N ARG A 32 3.39 3.63 25.01
CA ARG A 32 4.79 3.98 24.71
C ARG A 32 5.00 4.41 23.25
N ILE A 33 3.95 4.44 22.43
CA ILE A 33 4.05 4.85 21.03
C ILE A 33 4.48 6.33 20.94
N GLU A 34 5.56 6.58 20.22
CA GLU A 34 6.04 7.94 19.95
C GLU A 34 5.30 8.53 18.74
N MET A 35 5.11 9.86 18.74
CA MET A 35 4.54 10.57 17.60
C MET A 35 5.64 11.32 16.86
N ASP A 36 5.76 11.06 15.56
CA ASP A 36 6.64 11.81 14.68
C ASP A 36 5.81 12.82 13.86
N THR A 37 6.06 14.10 14.12
CA THR A 37 5.35 15.23 13.51
C THR A 37 6.22 16.02 12.55
N SER A 38 7.40 15.48 12.22
CA SER A 38 8.37 16.13 11.34
C SER A 38 8.04 15.94 9.86
N ALA A 39 8.46 16.91 9.05
CA ALA A 39 8.46 16.77 7.60
C ALA A 39 9.52 15.74 7.13
N GLU A 40 10.46 15.36 7.99
CA GLU A 40 11.47 14.31 7.72
C GLU A 40 10.83 12.96 7.41
N SER A 41 9.66 12.67 7.96
CA SER A 41 8.89 11.46 7.60
C SER A 41 8.53 11.39 6.10
N PHE A 42 8.56 12.51 5.37
CA PHE A 42 8.34 12.58 3.93
C PHE A 42 9.64 12.65 3.11
N MET A 43 10.80 12.72 3.76
CA MET A 43 12.11 12.83 3.10
C MET A 43 12.67 11.46 2.71
N VAL A 44 13.69 11.50 1.86
CA VAL A 44 14.44 10.31 1.44
C VAL A 44 15.56 9.99 2.44
N GLU A 45 15.56 8.77 2.96
CA GLU A 45 16.44 8.38 4.07
C GLU A 45 17.93 8.43 3.69
N LYS A 46 18.27 8.04 2.46
CA LYS A 46 19.65 7.93 1.94
C LYS A 46 20.00 8.99 0.90
N ASP A 47 19.40 10.18 0.97
CA ASP A 47 19.72 11.25 0.02
C ASP A 47 21.12 11.83 0.32
N PRO A 48 22.09 11.81 -0.63
CA PRO A 48 23.38 12.49 -0.47
C PRO A 48 23.23 14.00 -0.22
N ALA A 49 22.12 14.63 -0.62
CA ALA A 49 21.80 16.01 -0.30
C ALA A 49 21.58 16.23 1.20
N ARG A 50 21.14 15.21 1.96
CA ARG A 50 20.98 15.30 3.42
C ARG A 50 22.31 15.54 4.12
N ALA A 51 23.36 14.81 3.73
CA ALA A 51 24.70 15.01 4.30
C ALA A 51 25.23 16.43 4.05
N PHE A 52 24.92 16.98 2.87
CA PHE A 52 25.30 18.35 2.52
C PHE A 52 24.48 19.39 3.30
N TYR A 53 23.19 19.15 3.53
CA TYR A 53 22.36 19.98 4.38
C TYR A 53 22.88 20.01 5.83
N GLU A 54 23.22 18.86 6.42
CA GLU A 54 23.81 18.79 7.77
C GLU A 54 25.18 19.47 7.86
N GLU A 55 25.97 19.45 6.79
CA GLU A 55 27.20 20.24 6.70
C GLU A 55 26.92 21.74 6.68
N ALA A 56 25.98 22.20 5.85
CA ALA A 56 25.60 23.60 5.76
C ALA A 56 25.04 24.11 7.10
N LYS A 57 24.20 23.31 7.77
CA LYS A 57 23.64 23.61 9.10
C LYS A 57 24.71 23.76 10.17
N ARG A 58 25.73 22.89 10.16
CA ARG A 58 26.89 23.01 11.07
C ARG A 58 27.74 24.25 10.81
N LYS A 59 27.89 24.66 9.55
CA LYS A 59 28.71 25.84 9.18
C LYS A 59 27.98 27.16 9.44
N PHE A 60 26.70 27.26 9.07
CA PHE A 60 25.97 28.53 8.99
C PHE A 60 24.82 28.68 10.01
N GLY A 61 24.48 27.61 10.74
CA GLY A 61 23.41 27.59 11.75
C GLY A 61 22.09 26.97 11.25
N SER A 62 21.13 26.82 12.17
CA SER A 62 19.84 26.18 11.92
C SER A 62 18.83 27.10 11.22
N ASP A 63 17.94 26.47 10.48
CA ASP A 63 16.74 27.00 9.81
C ASP A 63 15.46 26.96 10.63
N ASN A 64 15.44 26.25 11.76
CA ASN A 64 14.30 26.16 12.67
C ASN A 64 14.02 27.52 13.32
N LEU A 65 13.05 28.25 12.77
CA LEU A 65 12.64 29.56 13.25
C LEU A 65 11.13 29.64 13.52
N THR A 66 10.79 30.50 14.47
CA THR A 66 9.42 30.94 14.74
C THR A 66 9.35 32.43 14.48
N VAL A 67 8.47 32.83 13.56
CA VAL A 67 8.15 34.23 13.28
C VAL A 67 6.91 34.63 14.05
N VAL A 68 7.04 35.58 14.97
CA VAL A 68 5.90 36.30 15.54
C VAL A 68 5.68 37.56 14.71
N LEU A 69 4.61 37.57 13.92
CA LEU A 69 4.21 38.73 13.13
C LEU A 69 3.45 39.71 14.02
N VAL A 70 3.85 40.99 13.98
CA VAL A 70 3.17 42.11 14.64
C VAL A 70 2.71 43.08 13.55
N LYS A 71 1.39 43.27 13.43
CA LYS A 71 0.78 44.26 12.52
C LYS A 71 0.17 45.42 13.29
N ALA A 72 0.37 46.62 12.77
CA ALA A 72 -0.16 47.88 13.29
C ALA A 72 -0.36 48.87 12.14
N ASP A 73 -1.09 49.97 12.38
CA ASP A 73 -1.16 51.08 11.40
C ASP A 73 0.23 51.71 11.14
N ASP A 74 1.08 51.73 12.18
CA ASP A 74 2.50 52.07 12.12
C ASP A 74 3.27 51.24 13.17
N VAL A 75 4.19 50.37 12.72
CA VAL A 75 4.99 49.53 13.63
C VAL A 75 6.10 50.29 14.35
N PHE A 76 6.42 51.50 13.88
CA PHE A 76 7.37 52.39 14.53
C PHE A 76 6.73 53.23 15.65
N ALA A 77 5.40 53.14 15.83
CA ALA A 77 4.73 53.79 16.94
C ALA A 77 5.26 53.24 18.29
N PRO A 78 5.40 54.07 19.35
CA PRO A 78 5.96 53.62 20.63
C PRO A 78 5.22 52.45 21.28
N ALA A 79 3.92 52.29 21.02
CA ALA A 79 3.14 51.16 21.52
C ALA A 79 3.54 49.84 20.82
N ALA A 80 3.69 49.86 19.50
CA ALA A 80 4.11 48.70 18.71
C ALA A 80 5.55 48.32 19.02
N LEU A 81 6.48 49.27 19.08
CA LEU A 81 7.88 49.01 19.46
C LEU A 81 7.99 48.44 20.88
N ARG A 82 7.17 48.91 21.84
CA ARG A 82 7.13 48.34 23.20
C ARG A 82 6.63 46.90 23.20
N ALA A 83 5.66 46.60 22.36
CA ALA A 83 5.18 45.23 22.18
C ALA A 83 6.28 44.33 21.60
N VAL A 84 6.95 44.76 20.53
CA VAL A 84 8.07 44.05 19.89
C VAL A 84 9.22 43.82 20.88
N LYS A 85 9.59 44.84 21.66
CA LYS A 85 10.64 44.73 22.68
C LYS A 85 10.29 43.69 23.74
N ARG A 86 9.09 43.77 24.32
CA ARG A 86 8.63 42.81 25.33
C ARG A 86 8.59 41.38 24.80
N LEU A 87 8.13 41.18 23.57
CA LEU A 87 8.13 39.86 22.94
C LEU A 87 9.57 39.37 22.75
N SER A 88 10.47 40.24 22.27
CA SER A 88 11.86 39.86 22.03
C SER A 88 12.58 39.45 23.31
N ASP A 89 12.51 40.30 24.35
CA ASP A 89 13.15 40.06 25.65
C ASP A 89 12.57 38.79 26.34
N ALA A 90 11.26 38.55 26.21
CA ALA A 90 10.61 37.37 26.79
C ALA A 90 10.96 36.08 26.03
N LEU A 91 10.99 36.11 24.69
CA LEU A 91 11.34 34.95 23.86
C LEU A 91 12.81 34.55 24.05
N GLU A 92 13.72 35.52 24.21
CA GLU A 92 15.14 35.26 24.44
C GLU A 92 15.40 34.57 25.79
N GLY A 93 14.52 34.77 26.77
CA GLY A 93 14.57 34.10 28.07
C GLY A 93 13.95 32.70 28.11
N LEU A 94 13.33 32.22 27.02
CA LEU A 94 12.75 30.88 26.97
C LEU A 94 13.84 29.82 26.75
N ASP A 95 13.75 28.73 27.51
CA ASP A 95 14.63 27.57 27.32
C ASP A 95 14.46 27.02 25.89
N GLY A 96 15.56 26.61 25.25
CA GLY A 96 15.58 26.15 23.85
C GLY A 96 15.55 27.22 22.76
N VAL A 97 15.46 28.51 23.11
CA VAL A 97 15.68 29.63 22.19
C VAL A 97 17.15 30.02 22.17
N SER A 98 17.76 29.97 20.99
CA SER A 98 19.18 30.30 20.80
C SER A 98 19.44 31.79 20.57
N ARG A 99 18.53 32.47 19.88
CA ARG A 99 18.54 33.93 19.66
C ARG A 99 17.18 34.45 19.22
N VAL A 100 17.01 35.76 19.33
CA VAL A 100 15.84 36.48 18.80
C VAL A 100 16.27 37.69 17.95
N GLU A 101 15.73 37.79 16.74
CA GLU A 101 15.96 38.90 15.82
C GLU A 101 14.68 39.72 15.63
N SER A 102 14.74 41.03 15.91
CA SER A 102 13.64 41.98 15.71
C SER A 102 14.18 43.39 15.53
N LEU A 103 13.31 44.36 15.20
CA LEU A 103 13.71 45.78 15.12
C LEU A 103 14.34 46.31 16.42
N THR A 104 14.12 45.66 17.57
CA THR A 104 14.67 46.07 18.86
C THR A 104 15.95 45.34 19.26
N THR A 105 16.35 44.29 18.53
CA THR A 105 17.58 43.52 18.81
C THR A 105 18.63 43.62 17.71
N VAL A 106 18.24 43.98 16.48
CA VAL A 106 19.19 44.13 15.36
C VAL A 106 20.09 45.34 15.51
N LYS A 107 21.35 45.18 15.07
CA LYS A 107 22.34 46.26 14.95
C LYS A 107 22.14 47.06 13.67
N ASN A 108 22.36 48.37 13.72
CA ASN A 108 22.38 49.21 12.52
C ASN A 108 23.82 49.61 12.18
N ILE A 109 24.26 49.31 10.97
CA ILE A 109 25.56 49.77 10.46
C ILE A 109 25.37 51.18 9.92
N ARG A 110 25.99 52.18 10.55
CA ARG A 110 26.05 53.57 10.09
C ARG A 110 27.49 54.07 10.05
N GLY A 111 27.78 54.96 9.11
CA GLY A 111 29.04 55.71 9.10
C GLY A 111 28.94 56.89 10.06
N ASP A 112 29.96 57.06 10.92
CA ASP A 112 30.09 58.19 11.83
C ASP A 112 31.56 58.66 11.84
N ASP A 113 31.83 59.86 11.33
CA ASP A 113 33.17 60.49 11.27
C ASP A 113 34.33 59.57 10.82
N GLY A 114 34.09 58.74 9.79
CA GLY A 114 35.10 57.83 9.22
C GLY A 114 35.26 56.50 9.97
N ALA A 115 34.44 56.25 10.98
CA ALA A 115 34.28 54.96 11.64
C ALA A 115 32.89 54.35 11.34
N LEU A 116 32.74 53.05 11.58
CA LEU A 116 31.45 52.38 11.52
C LEU A 116 30.89 52.23 12.94
N ASN A 117 29.70 52.79 13.16
CA ASN A 117 28.90 52.50 14.34
C ASN A 117 28.04 51.25 14.06
N THR A 118 28.04 50.30 14.99
CA THR A 118 27.25 49.06 14.94
C THR A 118 26.30 48.90 16.15
N ASP A 119 25.92 50.02 16.75
CA ASP A 119 24.96 50.07 17.84
C ASP A 119 23.60 49.46 17.45
N PRO A 120 22.80 48.99 18.44
CA PRO A 120 21.44 48.56 18.20
C PRO A 120 20.62 49.62 17.44
N LEU A 121 19.80 49.19 16.47
CA LEU A 121 18.92 50.07 15.70
C LEU A 121 18.02 50.91 16.61
N ILE A 122 17.55 50.31 17.70
CA ILE A 122 16.80 50.96 18.76
C ILE A 122 17.61 50.77 20.05
N GLY A 123 17.91 51.86 20.73
CA GLY A 123 18.62 51.83 22.00
C GLY A 123 17.84 51.12 23.12
N ARG A 124 18.40 51.14 24.34
CA ARG A 124 17.80 50.45 25.50
C ARG A 124 16.36 50.91 25.78
N ASP A 125 16.10 52.20 25.62
CA ASP A 125 14.80 52.83 25.79
C ASP A 125 14.19 53.23 24.44
N ILE A 126 12.88 53.03 24.31
CA ILE A 126 12.15 53.40 23.09
C ILE A 126 11.91 54.91 23.13
N PRO A 127 12.41 55.68 22.13
CA PRO A 127 12.27 57.13 22.13
C PRO A 127 10.80 57.53 21.99
N SER A 128 10.42 58.59 22.69
CA SER A 128 9.09 59.21 22.58
C SER A 128 9.08 60.42 21.62
N ASP A 129 10.26 60.88 21.21
CA ASP A 129 10.44 61.99 20.28
C ASP A 129 10.10 61.57 18.84
N PRO A 130 9.15 62.25 18.15
CA PRO A 130 8.81 61.96 16.77
C PRO A 130 9.99 62.02 15.79
N ALA A 131 10.96 62.92 16.00
CA ALA A 131 12.11 63.03 15.11
C ALA A 131 13.03 61.81 15.22
N ALA A 132 13.30 61.34 16.44
CA ALA A 132 14.04 60.10 16.69
C ALA A 132 13.34 58.86 16.09
N LEU A 133 12.01 58.77 16.20
CA LEU A 133 11.24 57.67 15.60
C LEU A 133 11.25 57.72 14.07
N ALA A 134 11.19 58.92 13.48
CA ALA A 134 11.31 59.11 12.03
C ALA A 134 12.69 58.69 11.51
N ALA A 135 13.76 58.96 12.27
CA ALA A 135 15.10 58.48 11.96
C ALA A 135 15.17 56.95 11.98
N ILE A 136 14.72 56.31 13.07
CA ILE A 136 14.65 54.83 13.17
C ILE A 136 13.88 54.23 11.98
N ARG A 137 12.75 54.83 11.60
CA ARG A 137 11.96 54.42 10.44
C ARG A 137 12.75 54.54 9.14
N ALA A 138 13.43 55.66 8.90
CA ALA A 138 14.23 55.87 7.70
C ALA A 138 15.38 54.87 7.59
N ASP A 139 16.07 54.58 8.70
CA ASP A 139 17.14 53.60 8.75
C ASP A 139 16.65 52.16 8.56
N ALA A 140 15.54 51.80 9.21
CA ALA A 140 14.97 50.48 9.09
C ALA A 140 14.51 50.20 7.66
N LEU A 141 13.77 51.13 7.06
CA LEU A 141 13.24 51.01 5.69
C LEU A 141 14.32 51.19 4.61
N GLY A 142 15.43 51.87 4.92
CA GLY A 142 16.58 52.05 4.04
C GLY A 142 17.55 50.87 4.01
N ASN A 143 17.32 49.83 4.81
CA ASN A 143 18.19 48.66 4.91
C ASN A 143 17.60 47.43 4.20
N ARG A 144 18.26 47.00 3.11
CA ARG A 144 17.88 45.82 2.30
C ARG A 144 17.92 44.50 3.09
N VAL A 145 18.66 44.44 4.19
CA VAL A 145 18.68 43.27 5.07
C VAL A 145 17.39 43.20 5.90
N PHE A 146 16.82 44.34 6.28
CA PHE A 146 15.61 44.41 7.12
C PHE A 146 14.32 44.35 6.30
N VAL A 147 14.29 44.92 5.10
CA VAL A 147 13.09 44.92 4.23
C VAL A 147 13.21 43.84 3.15
N PRO A 148 12.25 42.92 2.98
CA PRO A 148 11.03 42.67 3.77
C PRO A 148 11.21 41.60 4.87
N ASN A 149 12.43 41.33 5.34
CA ASN A 149 12.74 40.22 6.26
C ASN A 149 12.20 40.41 7.70
N LEU A 150 12.36 41.62 8.23
CA LEU A 150 12.00 42.00 9.60
C LEU A 150 10.91 43.08 9.62
N VAL A 151 10.84 43.95 8.61
CA VAL A 151 9.83 45.00 8.51
C VAL A 151 9.30 45.14 7.09
N ALA A 152 7.99 45.36 6.99
CA ALA A 152 7.30 45.53 5.73
C ALA A 152 7.71 46.86 5.06
N PRO A 153 7.75 46.93 3.71
CA PRO A 153 8.09 48.17 3.00
C PRO A 153 7.19 49.36 3.33
N ASP A 154 5.94 49.09 3.72
CA ASP A 154 4.95 50.11 4.11
C ASP A 154 5.04 50.52 5.58
N GLY A 155 5.83 49.81 6.41
CA GLY A 155 5.94 50.03 7.85
C GLY A 155 4.72 49.58 8.65
N ARG A 156 3.86 48.71 8.11
CA ARG A 156 2.63 48.23 8.79
C ARG A 156 2.75 46.84 9.39
N ALA A 157 3.86 46.15 9.14
CA ALA A 157 4.14 44.86 9.76
C ALA A 157 5.62 44.72 10.13
N THR A 158 5.90 44.01 11.22
CA THR A 158 7.24 43.67 11.67
C THR A 158 7.28 42.25 12.25
N ALA A 159 8.43 41.59 12.17
CA ALA A 159 8.65 40.26 12.72
C ALA A 159 9.51 40.31 13.98
N VAL A 160 9.22 39.38 14.90
CA VAL A 160 10.14 38.91 15.94
C VAL A 160 10.46 37.46 15.61
N VAL A 161 11.70 37.19 15.22
CA VAL A 161 12.15 35.87 14.74
C VAL A 161 12.94 35.18 15.84
N ALA A 162 12.39 34.12 16.42
CA ALA A 162 13.06 33.29 17.42
C ALA A 162 13.64 32.04 16.77
N TYR A 163 14.93 31.78 16.99
CA TYR A 163 15.62 30.59 16.47
C TYR A 163 15.66 29.52 17.56
N THR A 164 15.08 28.37 17.28
CA THR A 164 14.86 27.31 18.28
C THR A 164 15.62 26.04 17.94
N ALA A 165 16.11 25.34 18.95
CA ALA A 165 16.71 24.01 18.80
C ALA A 165 16.05 23.03 19.77
N GLY A 166 14.97 22.37 19.35
CA GLY A 166 14.25 21.44 20.23
C GLY A 166 13.34 20.42 19.53
N GLY A 167 13.04 19.32 20.25
CA GLY A 167 12.22 18.20 19.79
C GLY A 167 10.70 18.36 20.02
N ALA A 168 9.93 17.26 19.89
CA ALA A 168 8.46 17.30 19.91
C ALA A 168 7.83 17.87 21.21
N HIS A 169 8.35 17.48 22.39
CA HIS A 169 7.87 18.01 23.68
C HIS A 169 8.17 19.51 23.84
N PHE A 170 9.33 19.94 23.35
CA PHE A 170 9.70 21.34 23.30
C PHE A 170 8.71 22.12 22.42
N ASN A 171 8.37 21.61 21.22
CA ASN A 171 7.48 22.32 20.29
C ASN A 171 6.11 22.66 20.88
N ARG A 172 5.47 21.71 21.58
CA ARG A 172 4.15 21.93 22.18
C ARG A 172 4.19 22.98 23.29
N HIS A 173 5.14 22.84 24.22
CA HIS A 173 5.31 23.77 25.34
C HIS A 173 5.68 25.17 24.83
N PHE A 174 6.67 25.25 23.94
CA PHE A 174 7.12 26.49 23.32
C PHE A 174 5.96 27.21 22.61
N THR A 175 5.21 26.50 21.76
CA THR A 175 4.07 27.09 21.04
C THR A 175 3.03 27.70 21.99
N GLN A 176 2.73 27.01 23.10
CA GLN A 176 1.77 27.49 24.10
C GLN A 176 2.29 28.72 24.86
N GLU A 177 3.57 28.73 25.23
CA GLU A 177 4.17 29.89 25.90
C GLU A 177 4.24 31.10 24.97
N VAL A 178 4.54 30.93 23.69
CA VAL A 178 4.50 32.03 22.71
C VAL A 178 3.08 32.58 22.56
N GLU A 179 2.04 31.74 22.43
CA GLU A 179 0.64 32.24 22.40
C GLU A 179 0.28 33.00 23.70
N ARG A 180 0.74 32.52 24.85
CA ARG A 180 0.53 33.20 26.14
C ARG A 180 1.20 34.57 26.18
N LEU A 181 2.43 34.68 25.69
CA LEU A 181 3.16 35.95 25.58
C LEU A 181 2.47 36.91 24.61
N ILE A 182 2.02 36.40 23.46
CA ILE A 182 1.25 37.18 22.48
C ILE A 182 -0.02 37.75 23.12
N ALA A 183 -0.77 36.94 23.88
CA ALA A 183 -1.99 37.37 24.55
C ALA A 183 -1.76 38.48 25.61
N GLN A 184 -0.61 38.48 26.29
CA GLN A 184 -0.26 39.51 27.29
C GLN A 184 0.15 40.85 26.66
N VAL A 185 0.69 40.82 25.46
CA VAL A 185 1.24 42.00 24.78
C VAL A 185 0.24 42.62 23.79
N THR A 186 -0.74 41.84 23.33
CA THR A 186 -1.76 42.31 22.38
C THR A 186 -2.61 43.42 23.00
N THR A 187 -2.73 44.54 22.28
CA THR A 187 -3.55 45.71 22.64
C THR A 187 -4.43 46.12 21.47
N PRO A 188 -5.51 46.91 21.68
CA PRO A 188 -6.36 47.38 20.57
C PRO A 188 -5.53 48.10 19.50
N GLY A 189 -5.66 47.67 18.24
CA GLY A 189 -4.87 48.18 17.11
C GLY A 189 -3.62 47.36 16.77
N LEU A 190 -3.21 46.41 17.62
CA LEU A 190 -2.18 45.42 17.30
C LEU A 190 -2.80 44.08 16.94
N ARG A 191 -2.40 43.51 15.80
CA ARG A 191 -2.70 42.12 15.45
C ARG A 191 -1.42 41.32 15.47
N ILE A 192 -1.33 40.35 16.37
CA ILE A 192 -0.13 39.57 16.60
C ILE A 192 -0.45 38.09 16.47
N PHE A 193 0.37 37.33 15.75
CA PHE A 193 0.29 35.88 15.69
C PHE A 193 1.66 35.26 15.41
N GLN A 194 1.86 34.01 15.81
CA GLN A 194 3.05 33.24 15.45
C GLN A 194 2.81 32.31 14.27
N MET A 195 3.88 32.07 13.52
CA MET A 195 4.00 31.05 12.50
C MET A 195 5.43 30.49 12.55
N GLY A 196 5.60 29.21 12.26
CA GLY A 196 6.90 28.58 12.30
C GLY A 196 6.77 27.08 12.47
N GLU A 197 7.90 26.40 12.43
CA GLU A 197 7.95 24.95 12.48
C GLU A 197 7.36 24.36 13.80
N PRO A 198 7.64 24.91 15.01
CA PRO A 198 7.03 24.40 16.24
C PRO A 198 5.50 24.49 16.25
N PHE A 199 4.93 25.59 15.75
CA PHE A 199 3.48 25.79 15.62
C PHE A 199 2.88 24.82 14.60
N ALA A 200 3.55 24.63 13.46
CA ALA A 200 3.12 23.68 12.43
C ALA A 200 3.12 22.25 12.96
N LYS A 201 4.21 21.81 13.62
CA LYS A 201 4.32 20.47 14.24
C LYS A 201 3.28 20.23 15.32
N THR A 202 3.01 21.23 16.17
CA THR A 202 1.99 21.13 17.22
C THR A 202 0.58 21.05 16.64
N THR A 203 0.27 21.88 15.64
CA THR A 203 -1.01 21.83 14.90
C THR A 203 -1.18 20.47 14.25
N TYR A 204 -0.11 19.97 13.63
CA TYR A 204 -0.09 18.68 12.97
C TYR A 204 -0.36 17.51 13.95
N ALA A 205 0.33 17.50 15.10
CA ALA A 205 0.09 16.53 16.18
C ALA A 205 -1.39 16.51 16.61
N SER A 206 -1.99 17.70 16.76
CA SER A 206 -3.39 17.84 17.17
C SER A 206 -4.39 17.30 16.14
N TYR A 207 -4.05 17.34 14.84
CA TYR A 207 -4.88 16.79 13.77
C TYR A 207 -4.83 15.27 13.80
N ILE A 208 -3.63 14.68 13.96
CA ILE A 208 -3.48 13.24 14.13
C ILE A 208 -4.29 12.76 15.34
N GLU A 209 -4.17 13.43 16.50
CA GLU A 209 -4.91 13.06 17.71
C GLU A 209 -6.44 13.13 17.51
N ARG A 210 -6.95 14.21 16.91
CA ARG A 210 -8.37 14.36 16.59
C ARG A 210 -8.85 13.30 15.61
N ASP A 211 -8.05 13.00 14.58
CA ASP A 211 -8.37 11.96 13.60
C ASP A 211 -8.44 10.58 14.27
N GLN A 212 -7.55 10.23 15.19
CA GLN A 212 -7.64 8.97 15.95
C GLN A 212 -8.93 8.89 16.78
N LEU A 213 -9.32 9.99 17.45
CA LEU A 213 -10.52 10.04 18.29
C LEU A 213 -11.83 10.07 17.49
N THR A 214 -11.79 10.42 16.20
CA THR A 214 -12.98 10.55 15.34
C THR A 214 -13.10 9.45 14.30
N LEU A 215 -12.02 9.17 13.56
CA LEU A 215 -12.01 8.20 12.45
C LEU A 215 -12.08 6.77 12.93
N ILE A 216 -11.41 6.38 14.02
CA ILE A 216 -11.48 5.00 14.52
C ILE A 216 -12.92 4.63 14.94
N PRO A 217 -13.61 5.39 15.82
CA PRO A 217 -14.99 5.08 16.19
C PRO A 217 -15.94 5.11 15.00
N LEU A 218 -15.75 6.06 14.08
CA LEU A 218 -16.55 6.16 12.86
C LEU A 218 -16.32 4.96 11.93
N SER A 219 -15.07 4.50 11.77
CA SER A 219 -14.72 3.32 10.96
C SER A 219 -15.36 2.07 11.54
N ILE A 220 -15.32 1.91 12.88
CA ILE A 220 -16.01 0.82 13.58
C ILE A 220 -17.51 0.90 13.35
N ALA A 221 -18.13 2.08 13.50
CA ALA A 221 -19.57 2.25 13.33
C ALA A 221 -20.02 1.92 11.89
N VAL A 222 -19.28 2.39 10.89
CA VAL A 222 -19.54 2.10 9.48
C VAL A 222 -19.34 0.61 9.19
N LEU A 223 -18.25 0.01 9.68
CA LEU A 223 -18.00 -1.42 9.52
C LEU A 223 -19.13 -2.25 10.13
N LEU A 224 -19.54 -1.94 11.36
CA LEU A 224 -20.64 -2.62 12.05
C LEU A 224 -21.94 -2.52 11.24
N LEU A 225 -22.25 -1.35 10.71
CA LEU A 225 -23.43 -1.16 9.87
C LEU A 225 -23.36 -2.03 8.62
N VAL A 226 -22.22 -2.06 7.92
CA VAL A 226 -22.09 -2.84 6.68
C VAL A 226 -22.12 -4.35 6.96
N LEU A 227 -21.38 -4.83 7.97
CA LEU A 227 -21.39 -6.25 8.35
C LEU A 227 -22.78 -6.70 8.81
N PHE A 228 -23.47 -5.87 9.60
CA PHE A 228 -24.85 -6.15 10.00
C PHE A 228 -25.79 -6.22 8.79
N LEU A 229 -25.65 -5.33 7.80
CA LEU A 229 -26.45 -5.38 6.58
C LEU A 229 -26.14 -6.63 5.72
N ALA A 230 -24.88 -7.06 5.69
CA ALA A 230 -24.39 -8.19 4.91
C ALA A 230 -24.86 -9.56 5.44
N PHE A 231 -24.63 -9.80 6.74
CA PHE A 231 -24.93 -11.06 7.42
C PHE A 231 -26.33 -11.08 8.04
N ARG A 232 -26.79 -9.94 8.56
CA ARG A 232 -28.02 -9.81 9.37
C ARG A 232 -28.02 -10.71 10.60
N THR A 233 -26.84 -10.98 11.14
CA THR A 233 -26.65 -11.78 12.35
C THR A 233 -25.59 -11.14 13.26
N LEU A 234 -25.66 -11.45 14.56
CA LEU A 234 -24.76 -10.83 15.54
C LEU A 234 -23.35 -11.41 15.46
N GLU A 235 -23.19 -12.71 15.21
CA GLU A 235 -21.89 -13.35 15.04
C GLU A 235 -21.16 -12.86 13.79
N GLY A 236 -21.85 -12.75 12.65
CA GLY A 236 -21.27 -12.22 11.41
C GLY A 236 -20.84 -10.75 11.51
N MET A 237 -21.28 -10.06 12.56
CA MET A 237 -20.91 -8.67 12.86
C MET A 237 -19.84 -8.58 13.97
N LEU A 238 -20.02 -9.28 15.09
CA LEU A 238 -19.18 -9.14 16.28
C LEU A 238 -17.88 -9.92 16.19
N ILE A 239 -17.86 -11.08 15.53
CA ILE A 239 -16.63 -11.87 15.38
C ILE A 239 -15.57 -11.05 14.62
N PRO A 240 -15.86 -10.51 13.42
CA PRO A 240 -14.87 -9.72 12.69
C PRO A 240 -14.49 -8.40 13.38
N LEU A 241 -15.40 -7.84 14.19
CA LEU A 241 -15.09 -6.65 14.99
C LEU A 241 -14.04 -7.00 16.09
N ILE A 242 -14.26 -8.08 16.82
CA ILE A 242 -13.38 -8.47 17.94
C ILE A 242 -11.98 -8.79 17.42
N THR A 243 -11.88 -9.60 16.36
CA THR A 243 -10.62 -9.93 15.71
C THR A 243 -9.93 -8.67 15.21
N GLY A 244 -10.63 -7.79 14.49
CA GLY A 244 -10.08 -6.52 14.00
C GLY A 244 -9.56 -5.60 15.10
N VAL A 245 -10.29 -5.43 16.21
CA VAL A 245 -9.84 -4.61 17.35
C VAL A 245 -8.58 -5.21 17.99
N VAL A 246 -8.53 -6.53 18.16
CA VAL A 246 -7.34 -7.22 18.68
C VAL A 246 -6.15 -7.04 17.72
N SER A 247 -6.38 -7.10 16.41
CA SER A 247 -5.35 -6.86 15.38
C SER A 247 -4.77 -5.46 15.47
N ILE A 248 -5.58 -4.43 15.71
CA ILE A 248 -5.11 -3.04 15.91
C ILE A 248 -4.24 -2.96 17.16
N VAL A 249 -4.70 -3.53 18.29
CA VAL A 249 -3.93 -3.53 19.54
C VAL A 249 -2.58 -4.21 19.37
N TRP A 250 -2.55 -5.35 18.66
CA TRP A 250 -1.30 -6.04 18.36
C TRP A 250 -0.39 -5.19 17.47
N THR A 251 -0.95 -4.56 16.44
CA THR A 251 -0.18 -3.73 15.51
C THR A 251 0.46 -2.55 16.22
N VAL A 252 -0.33 -1.75 16.95
CA VAL A 252 0.18 -0.57 17.68
C VAL A 252 1.14 -0.99 18.79
N GLY A 253 0.85 -2.09 19.50
CA GLY A 253 1.74 -2.63 20.53
C GLY A 253 3.09 -3.09 19.96
N ILE A 254 3.09 -3.75 18.78
CA ILE A 254 4.33 -4.14 18.10
C ILE A 254 5.07 -2.91 17.58
N MET A 255 4.38 -1.94 16.97
CA MET A 255 4.98 -0.67 16.52
C MET A 255 5.72 0.02 17.67
N ALA A 256 5.12 0.07 18.86
CA ALA A 256 5.76 0.64 20.06
C ALA A 256 7.00 -0.16 20.51
N LEU A 257 7.02 -1.49 20.33
CA LEU A 257 8.18 -2.33 20.68
C LEU A 257 9.36 -2.18 19.72
N ILE A 258 9.09 -2.03 18.43
CA ILE A 258 10.13 -1.91 17.39
C ILE A 258 10.54 -0.47 17.10
N GLY A 259 9.85 0.51 17.71
CA GLY A 259 10.15 1.93 17.54
C GLY A 259 9.66 2.53 16.21
N ILE A 260 8.57 2.00 15.62
CA ILE A 260 7.90 2.68 14.50
C ILE A 260 6.99 3.77 15.08
N PRO A 261 7.26 5.07 14.83
CA PRO A 261 6.45 6.15 15.36
C PRO A 261 5.10 6.27 14.63
N LEU A 262 4.15 6.91 15.29
CA LEU A 262 2.90 7.33 14.71
C LEU A 262 3.10 8.67 13.99
N ASN A 263 3.14 8.62 12.67
CA ASN A 263 3.36 9.74 11.75
C ASN A 263 2.13 9.92 10.83
N ALA A 264 2.25 10.78 9.82
CA ALA A 264 1.22 11.02 8.80
C ALA A 264 0.57 9.77 8.20
N MET A 265 1.45 8.84 7.82
CA MET A 265 1.11 7.66 7.05
C MET A 265 0.70 6.54 7.99
N THR A 266 1.50 6.28 9.03
CA THR A 266 1.24 5.21 10.00
C THR A 266 0.00 5.48 10.86
N ALA A 267 -0.41 6.74 11.02
CA ALA A 267 -1.69 7.11 11.65
C ALA A 267 -2.92 6.53 10.92
N ALA A 268 -2.83 6.24 9.62
CA ALA A 268 -3.92 5.63 8.86
C ALA A 268 -4.04 4.12 9.10
N VAL A 269 -2.98 3.45 9.59
CA VAL A 269 -2.91 1.98 9.73
C VAL A 269 -4.03 1.40 10.59
N PRO A 270 -4.38 1.95 11.77
CA PRO A 270 -5.50 1.42 12.56
C PRO A 270 -6.83 1.42 11.79
N SER A 271 -7.14 2.52 11.10
CA SER A 271 -8.38 2.64 10.32
C SER A 271 -8.35 1.72 9.09
N LEU A 272 -7.19 1.57 8.46
CA LEU A 272 -6.95 0.62 7.38
C LEU A 272 -7.18 -0.83 7.83
N LEU A 273 -6.68 -1.21 9.01
CA LEU A 273 -6.88 -2.55 9.57
C LEU A 273 -8.34 -2.81 9.96
N ILE A 274 -9.10 -1.79 10.33
CA ILE A 274 -10.56 -1.93 10.50
C ILE A 274 -11.21 -2.23 9.15
N ALA A 275 -10.79 -1.52 8.09
CA ALA A 275 -11.35 -1.69 6.76
C ALA A 275 -10.96 -3.04 6.12
N ILE A 276 -9.72 -3.51 6.29
CA ILE A 276 -9.25 -4.75 5.65
C ILE A 276 -9.38 -5.95 6.59
N GLY A 277 -9.16 -5.81 7.89
CA GLY A 277 -8.94 -6.93 8.79
C GLY A 277 -10.12 -7.92 8.92
N PHE A 278 -11.33 -7.51 8.56
CA PHE A 278 -12.51 -8.36 8.62
C PHE A 278 -12.66 -9.30 7.39
N THR A 279 -11.91 -9.10 6.30
CA THR A 279 -12.18 -9.76 5.01
C THR A 279 -12.12 -11.28 5.12
N GLU A 280 -11.04 -11.81 5.68
CA GLU A 280 -10.84 -13.24 5.88
C GLU A 280 -11.83 -13.81 6.89
N ASP A 281 -12.19 -13.04 7.92
CA ASP A 281 -13.20 -13.44 8.90
C ASP A 281 -14.56 -13.66 8.23
N VAL A 282 -14.93 -12.77 7.29
CA VAL A 282 -16.18 -12.84 6.52
C VAL A 282 -16.22 -14.06 5.62
N HIS A 283 -15.13 -14.39 4.93
CA HIS A 283 -15.05 -15.63 4.13
C HIS A 283 -15.13 -16.89 5.00
N MET A 284 -14.47 -16.91 6.16
CA MET A 284 -14.54 -18.05 7.10
C MET A 284 -15.93 -18.24 7.69
N VAL A 285 -16.58 -17.16 8.13
CA VAL A 285 -17.93 -17.20 8.69
C VAL A 285 -18.93 -17.62 7.61
N ALA A 286 -18.83 -17.09 6.39
CA ALA A 286 -19.70 -17.49 5.28
C ALA A 286 -19.55 -18.99 4.94
N ALA A 287 -18.31 -19.50 4.87
CA ALA A 287 -18.04 -20.93 4.63
C ALA A 287 -18.61 -21.81 5.76
N TYR A 288 -18.49 -21.36 7.02
CA TYR A 288 -19.10 -22.04 8.16
C TYR A 288 -20.63 -22.07 8.08
N GLU A 289 -21.27 -20.95 7.78
CA GLU A 289 -22.73 -20.87 7.64
C GLU A 289 -23.24 -21.76 6.50
N GLU A 290 -22.53 -21.80 5.37
CA GLU A 290 -22.86 -22.67 4.24
C GLU A 290 -22.80 -24.15 4.65
N LEU A 291 -21.74 -24.59 5.33
CA LEU A 291 -21.59 -25.98 5.77
C LEU A 291 -22.69 -26.40 6.76
N VAL A 292 -23.05 -25.52 7.70
CA VAL A 292 -24.15 -25.77 8.64
C VAL A 292 -25.50 -25.79 7.92
N ALA A 293 -25.70 -24.92 6.93
CA ALA A 293 -26.91 -24.92 6.09
C ALA A 293 -27.07 -26.22 5.29
N HIS A 294 -25.96 -26.87 4.92
CA HIS A 294 -25.95 -28.20 4.29
C HIS A 294 -26.09 -29.37 5.29
N GLY A 295 -26.41 -29.08 6.56
CA GLY A 295 -26.76 -30.09 7.57
C GLY A 295 -25.58 -30.64 8.38
N LEU A 296 -24.37 -30.06 8.27
CA LEU A 296 -23.23 -30.46 9.10
C LEU A 296 -23.40 -29.99 10.55
N ASP A 297 -22.97 -30.83 11.49
CA ASP A 297 -22.89 -30.41 12.90
C ASP A 297 -21.86 -29.30 13.10
N LYS A 298 -22.04 -28.50 14.14
CA LYS A 298 -21.23 -27.31 14.40
C LYS A 298 -19.71 -27.58 14.42
N LEU A 299 -19.27 -28.63 15.11
CA LEU A 299 -17.85 -28.91 15.27
C LEU A 299 -17.24 -29.46 13.98
N THR A 300 -17.96 -30.34 13.28
CA THR A 300 -17.55 -30.83 11.97
C THR A 300 -17.51 -29.70 10.95
N ALA A 301 -18.50 -28.80 10.95
CA ALA A 301 -18.52 -27.62 10.08
C ALA A 301 -17.30 -26.72 10.31
N ILE A 302 -16.93 -26.41 11.57
CA ILE A 302 -15.72 -25.63 11.88
C ILE A 302 -14.45 -26.34 11.41
N ARG A 303 -14.34 -27.66 11.64
CA ARG A 303 -13.17 -28.44 11.20
C ARG A 303 -13.05 -28.51 9.68
N THR A 304 -14.17 -28.65 8.98
CA THR A 304 -14.22 -28.67 7.51
C THR A 304 -13.88 -27.29 6.95
N MET A 305 -14.48 -26.22 7.51
CA MET A 305 -14.18 -24.83 7.15
C MET A 305 -12.67 -24.52 7.26
N LEU A 306 -12.02 -24.92 8.36
CA LEU A 306 -10.56 -24.73 8.52
C LEU A 306 -9.72 -25.54 7.51
N ARG A 307 -10.18 -26.73 7.12
CA ARG A 307 -9.48 -27.58 6.13
C ARG A 307 -9.61 -27.03 4.71
N GLU A 308 -10.77 -26.50 4.36
CA GLU A 308 -11.08 -26.02 3.02
C GLU A 308 -10.59 -24.57 2.82
N SER A 309 -10.76 -23.71 3.82
CA SER A 309 -10.45 -22.27 3.71
C SER A 309 -9.03 -21.91 4.15
N GLY A 310 -8.40 -22.69 5.03
CA GLY A 310 -7.15 -22.26 5.68
C GLY A 310 -5.95 -22.07 4.75
N LEU A 311 -5.80 -22.89 3.69
CA LEU A 311 -4.70 -22.72 2.73
C LEU A 311 -4.98 -21.59 1.72
N PRO A 312 -6.18 -21.49 1.11
CA PRO A 312 -6.55 -20.30 0.34
C PRO A 312 -6.29 -19.00 1.10
N LEU A 313 -6.79 -18.89 2.34
CA LEU A 313 -6.62 -17.70 3.18
C LEU A 313 -5.15 -17.40 3.51
N LEU A 314 -4.33 -18.41 3.76
CA LEU A 314 -2.89 -18.20 3.95
C LEU A 314 -2.25 -17.55 2.72
N VAL A 315 -2.64 -17.98 1.52
CA VAL A 315 -2.07 -17.41 0.30
C VAL A 315 -2.56 -15.99 0.09
N THR A 316 -3.86 -15.74 0.30
CA THR A 316 -4.44 -14.41 0.09
C THR A 316 -3.89 -13.40 1.09
N SER A 317 -3.82 -13.75 2.38
CA SER A 317 -3.16 -12.89 3.36
C SER A 317 -1.67 -12.70 3.06
N ALA A 318 -0.96 -13.72 2.56
CA ALA A 318 0.44 -13.58 2.15
C ALA A 318 0.60 -12.64 0.94
N THR A 319 -0.31 -12.68 -0.05
CA THR A 319 -0.27 -11.74 -1.18
C THR A 319 -0.52 -10.31 -0.73
N THR A 320 -1.47 -10.08 0.19
CA THR A 320 -1.74 -8.75 0.75
C THR A 320 -0.53 -8.24 1.53
N VAL A 321 0.04 -9.05 2.44
CA VAL A 321 1.26 -8.69 3.19
C VAL A 321 2.41 -8.37 2.24
N LEU A 322 2.65 -9.18 1.20
CA LEU A 322 3.71 -8.92 0.24
C LEU A 322 3.46 -7.64 -0.57
N GLY A 323 2.20 -7.33 -0.90
CA GLY A 323 1.81 -6.08 -1.54
C GLY A 323 2.21 -4.86 -0.72
N PHE A 324 1.89 -4.84 0.58
CA PHE A 324 2.30 -3.76 1.49
C PHE A 324 3.80 -3.74 1.78
N LEU A 325 4.45 -4.92 1.82
CA LEU A 325 5.89 -5.03 2.07
C LEU A 325 6.72 -4.43 0.93
N THR A 326 6.18 -4.32 -0.29
CA THR A 326 6.87 -3.65 -1.39
C THR A 326 7.18 -2.18 -1.10
N LEU A 327 6.35 -1.51 -0.28
CA LEU A 327 6.56 -0.12 0.14
C LEU A 327 7.85 0.06 0.97
N VAL A 328 8.35 -1.01 1.59
CA VAL A 328 9.64 -1.00 2.33
C VAL A 328 10.83 -0.80 1.40
N PHE A 329 10.70 -1.11 0.11
CA PHE A 329 11.75 -0.86 -0.89
C PHE A 329 11.72 0.56 -1.46
N THR A 330 10.80 1.41 -1.01
CA THR A 330 10.83 2.84 -1.34
C THR A 330 11.88 3.57 -0.49
N ASP A 331 12.37 4.70 -0.98
CA ASP A 331 13.37 5.48 -0.25
C ASP A 331 12.77 6.48 0.77
N ILE A 332 11.44 6.54 0.89
CA ILE A 332 10.71 7.53 1.69
C ILE A 332 10.41 6.93 3.07
N THR A 333 10.97 7.53 4.12
CA THR A 333 10.90 6.96 5.48
C THR A 333 9.47 6.67 5.95
N GLY A 334 8.52 7.58 5.70
CA GLY A 334 7.13 7.42 6.10
C GLY A 334 6.43 6.28 5.38
N LEU A 335 6.73 6.03 4.09
CA LEU A 335 6.18 4.90 3.34
C LEU A 335 6.79 3.58 3.76
N VAL A 336 8.09 3.57 4.08
CA VAL A 336 8.77 2.39 4.64
C VAL A 336 8.14 2.01 5.98
N GLN A 337 7.96 2.97 6.87
CA GLN A 337 7.32 2.77 8.18
C GLN A 337 5.86 2.32 8.02
N PHE A 338 5.11 2.89 7.08
CA PHE A 338 3.76 2.47 6.75
C PHE A 338 3.69 1.04 6.20
N GLY A 339 4.63 0.68 5.30
CA GLY A 339 4.76 -0.67 4.74
C GLY A 339 5.04 -1.71 5.82
N TRP A 340 5.97 -1.43 6.73
CA TRP A 340 6.23 -2.28 7.90
C TRP A 340 5.02 -2.38 8.83
N ALA A 341 4.43 -1.25 9.25
CA ALA A 341 3.30 -1.23 10.16
C ALA A 341 2.09 -2.00 9.60
N SER A 342 1.76 -1.78 8.32
CA SER A 342 0.66 -2.48 7.63
C SER A 342 0.95 -3.97 7.46
N SER A 343 2.17 -4.35 7.07
CA SER A 343 2.56 -5.76 6.89
C SER A 343 2.53 -6.53 8.22
N ILE A 344 3.01 -5.92 9.31
CA ILE A 344 2.93 -6.46 10.66
C ILE A 344 1.47 -6.62 11.05
N GLY A 345 0.65 -5.59 10.83
CA GLY A 345 -0.75 -5.60 11.22
C GLY A 345 -1.58 -6.63 10.47
N LEU A 346 -1.37 -6.79 9.16
CA LEU A 346 -2.03 -7.81 8.35
C LEU A 346 -1.55 -9.22 8.69
N THR A 347 -0.27 -9.39 9.01
CA THR A 347 0.24 -10.68 9.51
C THR A 347 -0.37 -11.03 10.86
N ALA A 348 -0.45 -10.06 11.78
CA ALA A 348 -1.13 -10.23 13.06
C ALA A 348 -2.60 -10.56 12.84
N ASN A 349 -3.27 -9.86 11.91
CA ASN A 349 -4.66 -10.12 11.55
C ASN A 349 -4.87 -11.56 11.09
N PHE A 350 -4.07 -12.07 10.16
CA PHE A 350 -4.15 -13.46 9.71
C PHE A 350 -4.02 -14.46 10.88
N VAL A 351 -3.07 -14.24 11.80
CA VAL A 351 -2.89 -15.10 12.98
C VAL A 351 -4.11 -15.03 13.89
N ILE A 352 -4.63 -13.82 14.14
CA ILE A 352 -5.80 -13.60 14.98
C ILE A 352 -7.07 -14.18 14.34
N THR A 353 -7.26 -14.08 13.03
CA THR A 353 -8.37 -14.70 12.30
C THR A 353 -8.32 -16.22 12.40
N MET A 354 -7.15 -16.83 12.14
CA MET A 354 -6.98 -18.28 12.19
C MET A 354 -7.17 -18.88 13.58
N LEU A 355 -6.83 -18.14 14.64
CA LEU A 355 -7.00 -18.60 16.03
C LEU A 355 -8.36 -18.18 16.62
N GLY A 356 -8.77 -16.94 16.36
CA GLY A 356 -9.88 -16.25 16.98
C GLY A 356 -11.23 -16.63 16.39
N VAL A 357 -11.40 -16.66 15.07
CA VAL A 357 -12.68 -17.01 14.42
C VAL A 357 -13.19 -18.38 14.85
N PRO A 358 -12.44 -19.49 14.70
CA PRO A 358 -12.91 -20.81 15.13
C PRO A 358 -13.15 -20.87 16.65
N LEU A 359 -12.35 -20.18 17.45
CA LEU A 359 -12.52 -20.10 18.91
C LEU A 359 -13.85 -19.41 19.27
N LEU A 360 -14.12 -18.25 18.71
CA LEU A 360 -15.34 -17.48 18.94
C LEU A 360 -16.57 -18.21 18.43
N LEU A 361 -16.50 -18.83 17.25
CA LEU A 361 -17.57 -19.66 16.71
C LEU A 361 -17.88 -20.85 17.63
N MET A 362 -16.89 -21.49 18.27
CA MET A 362 -17.15 -22.59 19.22
C MET A 362 -18.00 -22.15 20.42
N PHE A 363 -17.83 -20.92 20.90
CA PHE A 363 -18.61 -20.38 22.02
C PHE A 363 -19.97 -19.78 21.59
N TRP A 364 -20.11 -19.34 20.34
CA TRP A 364 -21.33 -18.69 19.85
C TRP A 364 -22.43 -19.70 19.45
N PRO A 365 -23.73 -19.50 19.78
CA PRO A 365 -24.79 -20.41 19.34
C PRO A 365 -24.98 -20.40 17.81
N VAL A 366 -25.40 -21.54 17.23
CA VAL A 366 -25.70 -21.62 15.79
C VAL A 366 -26.85 -20.65 15.45
N PRO A 367 -26.74 -19.81 14.42
CA PRO A 367 -27.74 -18.78 14.13
C PRO A 367 -29.06 -19.41 13.72
N ARG A 368 -30.19 -18.89 14.26
CA ARG A 368 -31.52 -19.47 14.01
C ARG A 368 -31.87 -19.54 12.52
N ARG A 369 -31.45 -18.54 11.73
CA ARG A 369 -31.73 -18.47 10.28
C ARG A 369 -31.03 -19.58 9.50
N VAL A 370 -29.75 -19.83 9.78
CA VAL A 370 -28.96 -20.90 9.16
C VAL A 370 -29.56 -22.27 9.49
N ARG A 371 -30.08 -22.41 10.72
CA ARG A 371 -30.77 -23.61 11.19
C ARG A 371 -32.10 -23.88 10.47
N HIS A 372 -32.83 -22.84 10.03
CA HIS A 372 -34.06 -22.99 9.23
C HIS A 372 -33.76 -23.34 7.77
N SER A 373 -32.71 -22.78 7.16
CA SER A 373 -32.29 -23.21 5.82
C SER A 373 -31.83 -24.68 5.79
N ALA A 374 -31.16 -25.15 6.85
CA ALA A 374 -30.83 -26.57 7.02
C ALA A 374 -32.07 -27.48 7.18
N ALA A 375 -33.20 -26.93 7.62
CA ALA A 375 -34.47 -27.66 7.79
C ALA A 375 -35.30 -27.79 6.49
N GLY A 376 -34.78 -27.31 5.34
CA GLY A 376 -35.40 -27.47 4.03
C GLY A 376 -36.33 -26.32 3.60
N ASP A 377 -36.47 -25.26 4.40
CA ASP A 377 -37.21 -24.06 3.99
C ASP A 377 -36.41 -23.27 2.95
N ALA A 378 -37.05 -22.99 1.80
CA ALA A 378 -36.44 -22.27 0.69
C ALA A 378 -35.81 -20.95 1.18
N PRO A 379 -34.53 -20.66 0.83
CA PRO A 379 -33.87 -19.46 1.30
C PRO A 379 -34.65 -18.22 0.83
N PRO A 380 -34.79 -17.18 1.67
CA PRO A 380 -35.46 -15.95 1.25
C PRO A 380 -34.72 -15.38 0.04
N ARG A 381 -35.44 -15.22 -1.09
CA ARG A 381 -34.92 -14.67 -2.35
C ARG A 381 -34.44 -13.23 -2.14
N GLY A 382 -33.15 -13.06 -1.84
CA GLY A 382 -32.50 -11.75 -1.80
C GLY A 382 -32.31 -11.17 -3.21
N VAL A 383 -32.10 -9.86 -3.30
CA VAL A 383 -31.95 -9.11 -4.57
C VAL A 383 -30.66 -9.48 -5.32
N ILE A 384 -29.64 -10.00 -4.62
CA ILE A 384 -28.31 -10.28 -5.18
C ILE A 384 -28.32 -11.47 -6.14
N LEU A 385 -29.04 -12.55 -5.83
CA LEU A 385 -29.04 -13.74 -6.68
C LEU A 385 -29.64 -13.48 -8.07
N PRO A 386 -30.80 -12.80 -8.22
CA PRO A 386 -31.30 -12.36 -9.53
C PRO A 386 -30.34 -11.42 -10.27
N LEU A 387 -29.64 -10.53 -9.54
CA LEU A 387 -28.65 -9.64 -10.14
C LEU A 387 -27.46 -10.44 -10.71
N MET A 388 -26.97 -11.45 -10.00
CA MET A 388 -25.88 -12.32 -10.48
C MET A 388 -26.30 -13.14 -11.69
N GLU A 389 -27.53 -13.64 -11.72
CA GLU A 389 -28.08 -14.36 -12.89
C GLU A 389 -28.19 -13.45 -14.11
N TRP A 390 -28.70 -12.23 -13.91
CA TRP A 390 -28.77 -11.22 -14.96
C TRP A 390 -27.38 -10.85 -15.48
N LEU A 391 -26.43 -10.60 -14.58
CA LEU A 391 -25.05 -10.23 -14.92
C LEU A 391 -24.36 -11.35 -15.71
N ALA A 392 -24.49 -12.60 -15.25
CA ALA A 392 -23.93 -13.75 -15.95
C ALA A 392 -24.53 -13.90 -17.35
N GLY A 393 -25.85 -13.77 -17.50
CA GLY A 393 -26.51 -13.79 -18.81
C GLY A 393 -26.07 -12.64 -19.73
N PHE A 394 -25.87 -11.45 -19.17
CA PHE A 394 -25.36 -10.28 -19.90
C PHE A 394 -23.93 -10.51 -20.42
N ILE A 395 -23.01 -10.98 -19.57
CA ILE A 395 -21.61 -11.24 -19.92
C ILE A 395 -21.51 -12.27 -21.05
N VAL A 396 -22.28 -13.37 -20.97
CA VAL A 396 -22.29 -14.41 -22.02
C VAL A 396 -22.82 -13.86 -23.34
N ARG A 397 -23.94 -13.13 -23.31
CA ARG A 397 -24.61 -12.64 -24.52
C ARG A 397 -23.86 -11.50 -25.20
N GLN A 398 -23.25 -10.61 -24.43
CA GLN A 398 -22.68 -9.34 -24.90
C GLN A 398 -21.14 -9.25 -24.77
N ARG A 399 -20.43 -10.39 -24.76
CA ARG A 399 -18.96 -10.46 -24.59
C ARG A 399 -18.12 -9.47 -25.42
N ARG A 400 -18.55 -9.16 -26.66
CA ARG A 400 -17.84 -8.19 -27.53
C ARG A 400 -18.02 -6.76 -27.06
N ALA A 401 -19.21 -6.40 -26.59
CA ALA A 401 -19.49 -5.08 -26.06
C ALA A 401 -18.75 -4.84 -24.74
N VAL A 402 -18.67 -5.85 -23.86
CA VAL A 402 -17.88 -5.79 -22.63
C VAL A 402 -16.41 -5.46 -22.95
N TRP A 403 -15.78 -6.21 -23.85
CA TRP A 403 -14.40 -5.94 -24.28
C TRP A 403 -14.22 -4.55 -24.89
N LEU A 404 -15.16 -4.09 -25.73
CA LEU A 404 -15.11 -2.76 -26.32
C LEU A 404 -15.16 -1.67 -25.24
N VAL A 405 -16.09 -1.77 -24.29
CA VAL A 405 -16.21 -0.81 -23.18
C VAL A 405 -14.94 -0.81 -22.34
N THR A 406 -14.39 -1.99 -22.01
CA THR A 406 -13.13 -2.09 -21.27
C THR A 406 -11.99 -1.40 -21.99
N VAL A 407 -11.83 -1.60 -23.31
CA VAL A 407 -10.79 -0.91 -24.10
C VAL A 407 -11.02 0.60 -24.11
N LEU A 408 -12.26 1.06 -24.29
CA LEU A 408 -12.58 2.49 -24.27
C LEU A 408 -12.29 3.14 -22.92
N VAL A 409 -12.67 2.48 -21.82
CA VAL A 409 -12.37 2.93 -20.46
C VAL A 409 -10.86 2.99 -20.25
N THR A 410 -10.10 1.95 -20.64
CA THR A 410 -8.64 1.97 -20.55
C THR A 410 -8.03 3.13 -21.34
N LEU A 411 -8.48 3.37 -22.57
CA LEU A 411 -7.97 4.47 -23.39
C LEU A 411 -8.30 5.85 -22.79
N ALA A 412 -9.52 6.04 -22.27
CA ALA A 412 -9.90 7.26 -21.58
C ALA A 412 -9.07 7.49 -20.31
N SER A 413 -8.84 6.43 -19.53
CA SER A 413 -8.00 6.47 -18.33
C SER A 413 -6.54 6.79 -18.65
N LEU A 414 -5.98 6.22 -19.72
CA LEU A 414 -4.63 6.55 -20.20
C LEU A 414 -4.53 8.00 -20.69
N ALA A 415 -5.57 8.52 -21.35
CA ALA A 415 -5.61 9.92 -21.77
C ALA A 415 -5.68 10.87 -20.56
N GLY A 416 -6.46 10.53 -19.54
CA GLY A 416 -6.49 11.25 -18.27
C GLY A 416 -5.14 11.22 -17.56
N TRP A 417 -4.48 10.06 -17.54
CA TRP A 417 -3.17 9.89 -16.91
C TRP A 417 -2.11 10.80 -17.56
N TYR A 418 -2.16 11.02 -18.88
CA TYR A 418 -1.23 11.94 -19.55
C TYR A 418 -1.27 13.38 -18.97
N SER A 419 -2.38 13.80 -18.36
CA SER A 419 -2.52 15.11 -17.71
C SER A 419 -2.10 15.15 -16.23
N LEU A 420 -1.75 14.00 -15.64
CA LEU A 420 -1.35 13.87 -14.24
C LEU A 420 -0.03 14.61 -13.98
N ARG A 421 -0.02 15.41 -12.91
CA ARG A 421 1.17 16.16 -12.47
C ARG A 421 1.71 15.58 -11.17
N VAL A 422 3.03 15.49 -11.07
CA VAL A 422 3.72 15.21 -9.81
C VAL A 422 3.96 16.53 -9.11
N ASP A 423 3.36 16.72 -7.95
CA ASP A 423 3.48 17.97 -7.19
C ASP A 423 3.21 17.73 -5.70
N THR A 424 4.21 17.95 -4.86
CA THR A 424 4.12 17.83 -3.41
C THR A 424 4.12 19.22 -2.81
N ASP A 425 2.96 19.65 -2.30
CA ASP A 425 2.80 20.91 -1.56
C ASP A 425 2.34 20.60 -0.13
N PHE A 426 3.23 20.83 0.85
CA PHE A 426 2.95 20.57 2.26
C PHE A 426 1.85 21.48 2.83
N MET A 427 1.73 22.73 2.36
CA MET A 427 0.66 23.64 2.79
C MET A 427 -0.70 23.19 2.25
N SER A 428 -0.73 22.54 1.08
CA SER A 428 -1.94 21.92 0.54
C SER A 428 -2.48 20.78 1.41
N TYR A 429 -1.65 20.21 2.30
CA TYR A 429 -2.07 19.13 3.19
C TYR A 429 -3.00 19.59 4.32
N PHE A 430 -2.98 20.89 4.61
CA PHE A 430 -3.90 21.51 5.55
C PHE A 430 -5.15 22.03 4.82
N PRO A 431 -6.35 21.95 5.45
CA PRO A 431 -7.57 22.51 4.87
C PRO A 431 -7.40 24.01 4.56
N GLU A 432 -7.97 24.49 3.45
CA GLU A 432 -7.88 25.90 3.02
C GLU A 432 -8.33 26.90 4.09
N ARG A 433 -9.31 26.51 4.92
CA ARG A 433 -9.87 27.35 6.00
C ARG A 433 -9.12 27.22 7.33
N SER A 434 -8.07 26.42 7.41
CA SER A 434 -7.31 26.22 8.64
C SER A 434 -6.54 27.48 9.07
N GLU A 435 -6.33 27.62 10.38
CA GLU A 435 -5.60 28.75 10.94
C GLU A 435 -4.15 28.83 10.43
N ILE A 436 -3.48 27.68 10.26
CA ILE A 436 -2.12 27.61 9.73
C ILE A 436 -2.02 28.18 8.30
N ARG A 437 -2.97 27.85 7.40
CA ARG A 437 -2.97 28.40 6.04
C ARG A 437 -3.27 29.89 6.01
N GLN A 438 -4.20 30.36 6.84
CA GLN A 438 -4.53 31.78 6.94
C GLN A 438 -3.35 32.60 7.50
N ARG A 439 -2.72 32.14 8.58
CA ARG A 439 -1.54 32.77 9.19
C ARG A 439 -0.34 32.78 8.24
N SER A 440 -0.08 31.67 7.53
CA SER A 440 0.99 31.59 6.52
C SER A 440 0.77 32.57 5.37
N SER A 441 -0.44 32.60 4.80
CA SER A 441 -0.77 33.54 3.71
C SER A 441 -0.68 35.00 4.16
N GLU A 442 -1.11 35.31 5.39
CA GLU A 442 -1.02 36.66 5.95
C GLU A 442 0.44 37.07 6.21
N LEU A 443 1.29 36.14 6.65
CA LEU A 443 2.73 36.37 6.80
C LEU A 443 3.37 36.70 5.46
N HIS A 444 3.17 35.88 4.42
CA HIS A 444 3.73 36.09 3.09
C HIS A 444 3.27 37.41 2.44
N ARG A 445 2.01 37.82 2.65
CA ARG A 445 1.53 39.13 2.16
C ARG A 445 2.18 40.33 2.86
N SER A 446 2.69 40.15 4.08
CA SER A 446 3.15 41.26 4.92
C SER A 446 4.68 41.34 4.98
N LEU A 447 5.38 40.21 4.99
CA LEU A 447 6.83 40.08 5.09
C LEU A 447 7.34 38.97 4.17
N ALA A 448 8.65 38.80 4.11
CA ALA A 448 9.24 37.63 3.45
C ALA A 448 8.67 36.32 4.02
N GLY A 449 8.43 35.34 3.17
CA GLY A 449 7.90 34.03 3.53
C GLY A 449 8.67 33.32 4.65
N ALA A 450 8.03 32.32 5.25
CA ALA A 450 8.62 31.52 6.32
C ALA A 450 9.54 30.40 5.78
N ASN A 451 9.37 30.00 4.52
CA ASN A 451 10.22 28.97 3.92
C ASN A 451 11.56 29.57 3.51
N LEU A 452 12.61 28.78 3.67
CA LEU A 452 13.95 29.16 3.27
C LEU A 452 14.69 28.00 2.62
N PHE A 453 15.59 28.34 1.72
CA PHE A 453 16.68 27.46 1.29
C PHE A 453 17.98 28.26 1.21
N TYR A 454 19.08 27.54 1.19
CA TYR A 454 20.43 28.07 1.16
C TYR A 454 21.04 27.82 -0.20
N LEU A 455 21.70 28.83 -0.76
CA LEU A 455 22.62 28.65 -1.88
C LEU A 455 24.04 28.78 -1.33
N VAL A 456 24.70 27.63 -1.18
CA VAL A 456 26.06 27.56 -0.68
C VAL A 456 27.01 27.68 -1.86
N VAL A 457 27.84 28.71 -1.83
CA VAL A 457 28.86 29.06 -2.82
C VAL A 457 30.21 28.61 -2.29
N ASP A 458 30.72 27.51 -2.83
CA ASP A 458 32.03 26.94 -2.49
C ASP A 458 33.07 27.37 -3.54
N THR A 459 34.06 28.14 -3.10
CA THR A 459 35.14 28.64 -3.96
C THR A 459 36.30 27.66 -4.12
N GLY A 460 36.35 26.60 -3.30
CA GLY A 460 37.42 25.60 -3.28
C GLY A 460 38.78 26.11 -2.80
N MET A 461 38.87 27.36 -2.35
CA MET A 461 40.11 28.00 -1.88
C MET A 461 39.86 28.76 -0.59
N GLU A 462 40.80 28.70 0.34
CA GLU A 462 40.80 29.54 1.54
C GLU A 462 40.75 31.02 1.14
N ASP A 463 39.95 31.82 1.86
CA ASP A 463 39.70 33.23 1.56
C ASP A 463 39.13 33.54 0.17
N GLY A 464 38.68 32.54 -0.59
CA GLY A 464 38.16 32.73 -1.94
C GLY A 464 36.92 33.63 -2.02
N VAL A 465 36.14 33.75 -0.94
CA VAL A 465 34.98 34.66 -0.84
C VAL A 465 35.41 36.13 -0.90
N LYS A 466 36.65 36.47 -0.51
CA LYS A 466 37.18 37.84 -0.57
C LYS A 466 37.38 38.35 -2.00
N ASN A 467 37.25 37.47 -3.01
CA ASN A 467 37.39 37.84 -4.41
C ASN A 467 36.20 38.70 -4.89
N PRO A 468 36.42 39.94 -5.36
CA PRO A 468 35.36 40.82 -5.86
C PRO A 468 34.52 40.21 -6.98
N ARG A 469 35.10 39.33 -7.81
CA ARG A 469 34.36 38.66 -8.90
C ARG A 469 33.33 37.68 -8.36
N VAL A 470 33.67 36.94 -7.30
CA VAL A 470 32.75 35.99 -6.64
C VAL A 470 31.62 36.77 -5.97
N LEU A 471 31.93 37.82 -5.22
CA LEU A 471 30.93 38.66 -4.55
C LEU A 471 30.01 39.38 -5.54
N ARG A 472 30.53 39.86 -6.67
CA ARG A 472 29.70 40.43 -7.75
C ARG A 472 28.78 39.37 -8.38
N ALA A 473 29.23 38.14 -8.54
CA ALA A 473 28.39 37.04 -9.02
C ALA A 473 27.29 36.67 -8.01
N ILE A 474 27.62 36.61 -6.71
CA ILE A 474 26.65 36.44 -5.61
C ILE A 474 25.58 37.54 -5.67
N ALA A 475 26.02 38.79 -5.76
CA ALA A 475 25.12 39.92 -5.77
C ALA A 475 24.24 39.95 -7.03
N GLY A 476 24.79 39.59 -8.19
CA GLY A 476 24.04 39.41 -9.43
C GLY A 476 23.01 38.28 -9.36
N LEU A 477 23.32 37.18 -8.65
CA LEU A 477 22.39 36.09 -8.39
C LEU A 477 21.23 36.56 -7.51
N GLN A 478 21.49 37.33 -6.45
CA GLN A 478 20.44 37.92 -5.62
C GLN A 478 19.53 38.86 -6.43
N ASP A 479 20.10 39.70 -7.29
CA ASP A 479 19.35 40.60 -8.17
C ASP A 479 18.56 39.83 -9.25
N TYR A 480 19.01 38.64 -9.65
CA TYR A 480 18.25 37.71 -10.49
C TYR A 480 17.07 37.10 -9.71
N LEU A 481 17.31 36.57 -8.51
CA LEU A 481 16.29 35.97 -7.65
C LEU A 481 15.14 36.96 -7.39
N ALA A 482 15.45 38.21 -7.05
CA ALA A 482 14.46 39.26 -6.81
C ALA A 482 13.58 39.55 -8.06
N ARG A 483 14.11 39.39 -9.27
CA ARG A 483 13.37 39.61 -10.53
C ARG A 483 12.46 38.45 -10.91
N THR A 484 12.63 37.27 -10.32
CA THR A 484 11.78 36.11 -10.61
C THR A 484 10.35 36.28 -10.12
N GLY A 485 10.11 37.16 -9.14
CA GLY A 485 8.81 37.31 -8.46
C GLY A 485 8.39 36.10 -7.61
N ARG A 486 9.28 35.11 -7.44
CA ARG A 486 9.05 33.88 -6.65
C ARG A 486 9.84 33.85 -5.34
N VAL A 487 10.87 34.68 -5.24
CA VAL A 487 11.71 34.84 -4.05
C VAL A 487 11.32 36.16 -3.39
N ASP A 488 11.01 36.11 -2.10
CA ASP A 488 10.58 37.27 -1.34
C ASP A 488 11.77 38.10 -0.87
N ALA A 489 12.84 37.42 -0.43
CA ALA A 489 14.07 38.06 0.00
C ALA A 489 15.26 37.12 -0.15
N SER A 490 16.45 37.68 -0.34
CA SER A 490 17.71 36.94 -0.30
C SER A 490 18.76 37.76 0.42
N VAL A 491 19.44 37.19 1.41
CA VAL A 491 20.47 37.87 2.19
C VAL A 491 21.79 37.11 2.09
N SER A 492 22.87 37.83 1.84
CA SER A 492 24.22 37.29 1.81
C SER A 492 25.25 38.28 2.39
N VAL A 493 26.51 37.85 2.47
CA VAL A 493 27.64 38.74 2.82
C VAL A 493 27.74 39.95 1.88
N ALA A 494 27.28 39.83 0.63
CA ALA A 494 27.32 40.92 -0.34
C ALA A 494 26.47 42.12 0.08
N ASP A 495 25.35 41.92 0.78
CA ASP A 495 24.48 43.01 1.25
C ASP A 495 25.16 43.83 2.35
N TYR A 496 25.81 43.16 3.29
CA TYR A 496 26.59 43.82 4.35
C TYR A 496 27.76 44.61 3.77
N LEU A 497 28.49 44.03 2.81
CA LEU A 497 29.61 44.71 2.16
C LEU A 497 29.15 45.94 1.35
N ARG A 498 28.06 45.84 0.59
CA ARG A 498 27.47 46.98 -0.13
C ARG A 498 27.06 48.10 0.83
N LYS A 499 26.42 47.74 1.95
CA LYS A 499 26.01 48.71 2.97
C LYS A 499 27.21 49.36 3.62
N MET A 500 28.19 48.59 4.10
CA MET A 500 29.41 49.13 4.70
C MET A 500 30.17 50.06 3.73
N HIS A 501 30.29 49.66 2.47
CA HIS A 501 30.94 50.48 1.46
C HIS A 501 30.23 51.83 1.28
N ARG A 502 28.89 51.84 1.24
CA ARG A 502 28.09 53.07 1.23
C ARG A 502 28.29 53.92 2.49
N GLU A 503 28.19 53.31 3.66
CA GLU A 503 28.32 54.02 4.94
C GLU A 503 29.72 54.64 5.13
N MET A 504 30.78 53.95 4.67
CA MET A 504 32.16 54.47 4.66
C MET A 504 32.37 55.64 3.69
N HIS A 505 31.46 55.81 2.73
CA HIS A 505 31.45 56.93 1.78
C HIS A 505 30.32 57.92 2.12
N ALA A 506 30.18 58.25 3.41
CA ALA A 506 29.23 59.23 3.94
C ALA A 506 27.77 58.97 3.52
N GLY A 507 27.40 57.70 3.33
CA GLY A 507 26.03 57.30 2.99
C GLY A 507 25.66 57.47 1.51
N ASP A 508 26.60 57.78 0.62
CA ASP A 508 26.33 58.00 -0.81
C ASP A 508 25.90 56.70 -1.51
N ARG A 509 24.66 56.68 -1.99
CA ARG A 509 24.05 55.54 -2.69
C ARG A 509 24.83 55.09 -3.93
N ALA A 510 25.64 55.96 -4.55
CA ALA A 510 26.52 55.56 -5.65
C ALA A 510 27.55 54.49 -5.24
N PHE A 511 27.90 54.43 -3.95
CA PHE A 511 28.84 53.48 -3.37
C PHE A 511 28.15 52.23 -2.77
N GLU A 512 26.85 52.03 -2.97
CA GLU A 512 26.14 50.79 -2.61
C GLU A 512 26.44 49.63 -3.59
N VAL A 513 27.73 49.39 -3.81
CA VAL A 513 28.29 48.41 -4.74
C VAL A 513 29.34 47.56 -4.02
N ILE A 514 29.73 46.44 -4.63
CA ILE A 514 30.80 45.60 -4.09
C ILE A 514 32.14 46.32 -4.33
N PRO A 515 33.01 46.46 -3.30
CA PRO A 515 34.32 47.07 -3.47
C PRO A 515 35.19 46.28 -4.47
N ASP A 516 36.02 46.99 -5.25
CA ASP A 516 36.86 46.35 -6.26
C ASP A 516 38.16 45.75 -5.70
N SER A 517 38.57 46.13 -4.48
CA SER A 517 39.80 45.66 -3.85
C SER A 517 39.55 44.50 -2.87
N PRO A 518 40.23 43.35 -3.03
CA PRO A 518 40.20 42.26 -2.05
C PRO A 518 40.62 42.68 -0.64
N ASP A 519 41.59 43.60 -0.52
CA ASP A 519 42.09 44.07 0.78
C ASP A 519 41.03 44.90 1.51
N LEU A 520 40.28 45.73 0.77
CA LEU A 520 39.20 46.52 1.34
C LEU A 520 38.03 45.62 1.77
N ILE A 521 37.73 44.59 0.99
CA ILE A 521 36.75 43.56 1.39
C ILE A 521 37.22 42.85 2.67
N ALA A 522 38.50 42.47 2.76
CA ALA A 522 39.05 41.83 3.96
C ALA A 522 38.93 42.74 5.20
N GLN A 523 39.19 44.04 5.05
CA GLN A 523 39.03 45.02 6.12
C GLN A 523 37.57 45.13 6.56
N TYR A 524 36.61 45.20 5.63
CA TYR A 524 35.19 45.21 5.97
C TYR A 524 34.74 43.92 6.65
N LEU A 525 35.19 42.75 6.18
CA LEU A 525 34.89 41.48 6.84
C LEU A 525 35.47 41.40 8.25
N LEU A 526 36.64 42.00 8.50
CA LEU A 526 37.26 42.04 9.83
C LEU A 526 36.49 42.94 10.81
N LEU A 527 35.87 44.01 10.31
CA LEU A 527 35.01 44.90 11.10
C LEU A 527 33.65 44.27 11.43
N LEU A 528 33.20 43.28 10.65
CA LEU A 528 32.00 42.50 10.96
C LEU A 528 32.32 41.48 12.06
N GLU A 529 31.80 41.69 13.27
CA GLU A 529 32.01 40.79 14.41
C GLU A 529 31.52 39.34 14.15
N GLY A 530 32.26 38.36 14.68
CA GLY A 530 32.20 36.94 14.29
C GLY A 530 30.86 36.20 14.39
N LYS A 531 29.88 36.64 15.18
CA LYS A 531 28.57 35.94 15.29
C LYS A 531 27.58 36.29 14.18
N ASP A 532 27.65 37.51 13.65
CA ASP A 532 26.73 37.96 12.59
C ASP A 532 27.25 37.57 11.20
N LEU A 533 28.59 37.52 11.02
CA LEU A 533 29.24 37.10 9.78
C LEU A 533 29.19 35.59 9.55
N GLY A 534 29.27 34.78 10.61
CA GLY A 534 29.32 33.31 10.54
C GLY A 534 28.09 32.64 9.90
N LYS A 535 27.00 33.38 9.67
CA LYS A 535 25.78 32.90 8.98
C LYS A 535 25.92 32.90 7.45
N TYR A 536 26.84 33.72 6.94
CA TYR A 536 26.99 34.00 5.52
C TYR A 536 28.37 33.67 4.97
N VAL A 537 29.38 33.53 5.81
CA VAL A 537 30.74 33.13 5.42
C VAL A 537 31.28 32.16 6.46
N ASP A 538 31.92 31.08 6.01
CA ASP A 538 32.58 30.15 6.91
C ASP A 538 33.85 30.74 7.54
N PHE A 539 34.36 30.08 8.57
CA PHE A 539 35.55 30.54 9.30
C PHE A 539 36.78 30.73 8.40
N ASN A 540 36.94 29.89 7.37
CA ASN A 540 38.08 29.91 6.47
C ASN A 540 37.91 30.87 5.27
N GLY A 541 36.76 31.57 5.17
CA GLY A 541 36.46 32.43 4.02
C GLY A 541 36.38 31.69 2.68
N ALA A 542 36.23 30.36 2.71
CA ALA A 542 36.21 29.49 1.53
C ALA A 542 34.80 29.32 0.96
N THR A 543 33.80 29.33 1.84
CA THR A 543 32.40 29.14 1.46
C THR A 543 31.54 30.30 1.93
N ALA A 544 30.66 30.77 1.03
CA ALA A 544 29.66 31.78 1.33
C ALA A 544 28.26 31.16 1.25
N ASN A 545 27.33 31.68 2.04
CA ASN A 545 25.95 31.24 2.11
C ASN A 545 25.01 32.40 1.73
N ILE A 546 24.06 32.11 0.85
CA ILE A 546 22.97 33.01 0.51
C ILE A 546 21.70 32.42 1.10
N VAL A 547 21.09 33.12 2.04
CA VAL A 547 19.82 32.73 2.65
C VAL A 547 18.69 33.25 1.77
N VAL A 548 17.92 32.36 1.17
CA VAL A 548 16.81 32.70 0.28
C VAL A 548 15.49 32.40 0.99
N ARG A 549 14.63 33.41 1.13
CA ARG A 549 13.27 33.28 1.69
C ARG A 549 12.23 33.36 0.59
N HIS A 550 11.25 32.48 0.64
CA HIS A 550 10.23 32.34 -0.39
C HIS A 550 8.92 31.77 0.19
N ASP A 551 7.85 31.83 -0.61
CA ASP A 551 6.58 31.15 -0.34
C ASP A 551 6.25 30.08 -1.41
N VAL A 552 7.23 29.69 -2.22
CA VAL A 552 7.07 28.56 -3.15
C VAL A 552 6.89 27.26 -2.36
N THR A 553 5.66 26.75 -2.30
CA THR A 553 5.29 25.51 -1.60
C THR A 553 5.22 24.29 -2.52
N SER A 554 4.93 24.51 -3.81
CA SER A 554 4.87 23.47 -4.85
C SER A 554 6.26 22.99 -5.25
N SER A 555 6.48 21.68 -5.22
CA SER A 555 7.74 21.08 -5.70
C SER A 555 7.95 21.33 -7.20
N PHE A 556 6.88 21.32 -8.00
CA PHE A 556 6.96 21.63 -9.42
C PHE A 556 7.50 23.05 -9.68
N GLU A 557 6.97 24.05 -8.97
CA GLU A 557 7.42 25.44 -9.11
C GLU A 557 8.83 25.67 -8.52
N LEU A 558 9.18 24.98 -7.43
CA LEU A 558 10.51 25.05 -6.85
C LEU A 558 11.56 24.46 -7.79
N ASN A 559 11.30 23.31 -8.41
CA ASN A 559 12.18 22.72 -9.43
C ASN A 559 12.42 23.67 -10.61
N LYS A 560 11.38 24.41 -11.05
CA LYS A 560 11.52 25.42 -12.10
C LYS A 560 12.41 26.59 -11.65
N LEU A 561 12.29 27.03 -10.39
CA LEU A 561 13.15 28.06 -9.82
C LEU A 561 14.62 27.59 -9.74
N LEU A 562 14.85 26.37 -9.25
CA LEU A 562 16.19 25.77 -9.13
C LEU A 562 16.87 25.62 -10.50
N ALA A 563 16.15 25.12 -11.51
CA ALA A 563 16.68 25.01 -12.87
C ALA A 563 17.09 26.40 -13.45
N GLY A 564 16.32 27.44 -13.12
CA GLY A 564 16.68 28.81 -13.47
C GLY A 564 17.93 29.32 -12.74
N ILE A 565 18.09 28.97 -11.47
CA ILE A 565 19.30 29.28 -10.68
C ILE A 565 20.52 28.58 -11.28
N ASP A 566 20.42 27.30 -11.60
CA ASP A 566 21.52 26.53 -12.20
C ASP A 566 21.96 27.13 -13.55
N GLY A 567 21.00 27.56 -14.38
CA GLY A 567 21.28 28.27 -15.62
C GLY A 567 22.01 29.61 -15.41
N PHE A 568 21.61 30.39 -14.40
CA PHE A 568 22.29 31.64 -14.05
C PHE A 568 23.72 31.36 -13.53
N VAL A 569 23.87 30.39 -12.64
CA VAL A 569 25.16 29.98 -12.07
C VAL A 569 26.14 29.59 -13.17
N ALA A 570 25.71 28.75 -14.11
CA ALA A 570 26.55 28.27 -15.22
C ALA A 570 27.05 29.40 -16.15
N SER A 571 26.32 30.52 -16.24
CA SER A 571 26.65 31.65 -17.11
C SER A 571 27.48 32.74 -16.42
N THR A 572 27.34 32.91 -15.11
CA THR A 572 27.88 34.09 -14.38
C THR A 572 29.02 33.73 -13.43
N PHE A 573 28.99 32.56 -12.79
CA PHE A 573 30.00 32.18 -11.81
C PHE A 573 31.28 31.64 -12.47
N PRO A 574 32.46 31.86 -11.88
CA PRO A 574 33.71 31.26 -12.36
C PRO A 574 33.63 29.72 -12.35
N ARG A 575 34.26 29.05 -13.33
CA ARG A 575 34.19 27.57 -13.49
C ARG A 575 34.71 26.77 -12.30
N ASN A 576 35.57 27.35 -11.47
CA ASN A 576 36.12 26.72 -10.27
C ASN A 576 35.25 26.92 -9.02
N VAL A 577 34.16 27.69 -9.11
CA VAL A 577 33.23 27.94 -8.00
C VAL A 577 32.02 27.03 -8.17
N ARG A 578 31.66 26.29 -7.11
CA ARG A 578 30.49 25.41 -7.09
C ARG A 578 29.38 26.07 -6.27
N VAL A 579 28.20 26.23 -6.87
CA VAL A 579 27.01 26.70 -6.15
C VAL A 579 26.04 25.54 -6.03
N ARG A 580 25.55 25.27 -4.82
CA ARG A 580 24.60 24.18 -4.56
C ARG A 580 23.46 24.69 -3.69
N ALA A 581 22.24 24.38 -4.10
CA ALA A 581 21.06 24.59 -3.26
C ALA A 581 20.96 23.50 -2.17
N THR A 582 20.55 23.90 -0.98
CA THR A 582 20.29 22.99 0.14
C THR A 582 19.28 23.61 1.10
N GLY A 583 18.67 22.83 1.96
CA GLY A 583 17.60 23.28 2.86
C GLY A 583 16.50 22.24 2.95
N GLU A 584 15.68 22.32 3.99
CA GLU A 584 14.58 21.39 4.22
C GLU A 584 13.63 21.32 3.02
N SER A 585 13.27 22.48 2.45
CA SER A 585 12.41 22.59 1.26
C SER A 585 13.01 21.90 0.02
N ILE A 586 14.34 21.90 -0.11
CA ILE A 586 15.05 21.22 -1.20
C ILE A 586 15.04 19.69 -0.98
N LEU A 587 15.25 19.23 0.26
CA LEU A 587 15.19 17.80 0.58
C LEU A 587 13.78 17.22 0.36
N VAL A 588 12.74 17.96 0.77
CA VAL A 588 11.35 17.58 0.51
C VAL A 588 11.05 17.57 -0.99
N ASN A 589 11.59 18.52 -1.75
CA ASN A 589 11.45 18.57 -3.20
C ASN A 589 12.15 17.39 -3.89
N ASN A 590 13.39 17.08 -3.51
CA ASN A 590 14.09 15.89 -4.01
C ASN A 590 13.28 14.63 -3.73
N ALA A 591 12.71 14.52 -2.52
CA ALA A 591 11.87 13.41 -2.16
C ALA A 591 10.71 13.25 -3.16
N ALA A 592 10.02 14.33 -3.54
CA ALA A 592 8.95 14.33 -4.54
C ALA A 592 9.37 13.71 -5.89
N ASP A 593 10.55 14.08 -6.41
CA ASP A 593 11.10 13.53 -7.66
C ASP A 593 11.44 12.04 -7.54
N TYR A 594 12.03 11.62 -6.41
CA TYR A 594 12.28 10.21 -6.12
C TYR A 594 10.98 9.41 -6.05
N MET A 595 9.89 9.97 -5.50
CA MET A 595 8.60 9.24 -5.39
C MET A 595 8.02 8.90 -6.75
N ALA A 596 8.09 9.83 -7.71
CA ALA A 596 7.51 9.61 -9.03
C ALA A 596 8.10 8.35 -9.67
N VAL A 597 9.43 8.23 -9.67
CA VAL A 597 10.13 7.05 -10.21
C VAL A 597 9.88 5.82 -9.37
N ASN A 598 9.95 5.95 -8.03
CA ASN A 598 9.77 4.84 -7.11
C ASN A 598 8.34 4.26 -7.12
N GLU A 599 7.31 5.04 -7.43
CA GLU A 599 5.95 4.50 -7.51
C GLU A 599 5.79 3.60 -8.73
N PHE A 600 6.38 3.97 -9.88
CA PHE A 600 6.36 3.09 -11.07
C PHE A 600 7.08 1.77 -10.82
N THR A 601 8.23 1.79 -10.13
CA THR A 601 9.00 0.59 -9.81
C THR A 601 8.33 -0.26 -8.73
N SER A 602 7.76 0.36 -7.69
CA SER A 602 6.97 -0.32 -6.63
C SER A 602 5.70 -0.96 -7.18
N PHE A 603 4.93 -0.23 -7.99
CA PHE A 603 3.75 -0.74 -8.68
C PHE A 603 4.11 -1.92 -9.60
N GLY A 604 5.14 -1.76 -10.44
CA GLY A 604 5.58 -2.79 -11.38
C GLY A 604 6.11 -4.05 -10.68
N SER A 605 6.87 -3.89 -9.61
CA SER A 605 7.40 -5.02 -8.82
C SER A 605 6.30 -5.76 -8.06
N THR A 606 5.33 -5.03 -7.47
CA THR A 606 4.14 -5.62 -6.83
C THR A 606 3.34 -6.48 -7.81
N LEU A 607 3.07 -5.93 -9.00
CA LEU A 607 2.35 -6.64 -10.06
C LEU A 607 3.09 -7.91 -10.53
N LEU A 608 4.42 -7.82 -10.65
CA LEU A 608 5.26 -8.97 -10.99
C LEU A 608 5.19 -10.05 -9.91
N ILE A 609 5.33 -9.69 -8.63
CA ILE A 609 5.29 -10.62 -7.50
C ILE A 609 3.94 -11.35 -7.47
N ILE A 610 2.83 -10.61 -7.55
CA ILE A 610 1.48 -11.19 -7.57
C ILE A 610 1.30 -12.08 -8.80
N GLY A 611 1.76 -11.63 -9.97
CA GLY A 611 1.70 -12.44 -11.20
C GLY A 611 2.45 -13.76 -11.07
N VAL A 612 3.63 -13.75 -10.41
CA VAL A 612 4.41 -14.95 -10.11
C VAL A 612 3.66 -15.85 -9.12
N ILE A 613 3.10 -15.29 -8.04
CA ILE A 613 2.33 -16.05 -7.04
C ILE A 613 1.12 -16.71 -7.70
N HIS A 614 0.33 -15.98 -8.48
CA HIS A 614 -0.82 -16.51 -9.20
C HIS A 614 -0.41 -17.55 -10.25
N ALA A 615 0.70 -17.33 -10.96
CA ALA A 615 1.22 -18.31 -11.92
C ALA A 615 1.63 -19.62 -11.23
N LEU A 616 2.24 -19.56 -10.04
CA LEU A 616 2.60 -20.72 -9.23
C LEU A 616 1.35 -21.41 -8.67
N LEU A 617 0.41 -20.63 -8.14
CA LEU A 617 -0.85 -21.09 -7.56
C LEU A 617 -1.66 -21.86 -8.61
N PHE A 618 -1.87 -21.29 -9.80
CA PHE A 618 -2.61 -21.95 -10.88
C PHE A 618 -1.74 -22.81 -11.82
N MET A 619 -0.46 -23.03 -11.47
CA MET A 619 0.52 -23.78 -12.26
C MET A 619 0.48 -23.41 -13.77
N SER A 620 0.36 -22.11 -14.05
CA SER A 620 0.12 -21.61 -15.40
C SER A 620 0.47 -20.13 -15.52
N LEU A 621 1.57 -19.82 -16.22
CA LEU A 621 1.98 -18.44 -16.54
C LEU A 621 0.85 -17.64 -17.22
N ARG A 622 0.12 -18.28 -18.13
CA ARG A 622 -1.05 -17.67 -18.79
C ARG A 622 -2.16 -17.32 -17.79
N ALA A 623 -2.41 -18.16 -16.78
CA ALA A 623 -3.46 -17.88 -15.81
C ALA A 623 -3.03 -16.75 -14.86
N GLY A 624 -1.76 -16.77 -14.43
CA GLY A 624 -1.16 -15.67 -13.68
C GLY A 624 -1.28 -14.34 -14.41
N GLY A 625 -0.84 -14.27 -15.67
CA GLY A 625 -0.96 -13.03 -16.46
C GLY A 625 -2.40 -12.55 -16.67
N LEU A 626 -3.34 -13.45 -16.97
CA LEU A 626 -4.75 -13.09 -17.15
C LEU A 626 -5.40 -12.61 -15.85
N SER A 627 -5.00 -13.15 -14.69
CA SER A 627 -5.52 -12.72 -13.38
C SER A 627 -5.11 -11.29 -12.99
N LEU A 628 -4.07 -10.73 -13.59
CA LEU A 628 -3.63 -9.36 -13.31
C LEU A 628 -4.48 -8.30 -14.01
N ILE A 629 -5.11 -8.63 -15.14
CA ILE A 629 -5.89 -7.69 -15.95
C ILE A 629 -7.03 -7.01 -15.16
N PRO A 630 -7.93 -7.75 -14.46
CA PRO A 630 -9.00 -7.12 -13.67
C PRO A 630 -8.46 -6.26 -12.52
N ASN A 631 -7.26 -6.55 -12.03
CA ASN A 631 -6.60 -5.83 -10.96
C ASN A 631 -5.92 -4.54 -11.42
N VAL A 632 -5.30 -4.53 -12.61
CA VAL A 632 -4.59 -3.37 -13.17
C VAL A 632 -5.54 -2.26 -13.63
N LEU A 633 -6.69 -2.64 -14.20
CA LEU A 633 -7.63 -1.68 -14.79
C LEU A 633 -8.16 -0.61 -13.80
N PRO A 634 -8.60 -0.97 -12.58
CA PRO A 634 -8.99 -0.01 -11.55
C PRO A 634 -7.91 1.04 -11.23
N ILE A 635 -6.63 0.64 -11.26
CA ILE A 635 -5.52 1.53 -10.90
C ILE A 635 -5.17 2.49 -12.03
N ILE A 636 -5.11 2.00 -13.27
CA ILE A 636 -4.99 2.87 -14.45
C ILE A 636 -6.15 3.87 -14.45
N SER A 637 -7.35 3.42 -14.11
CA SER A 637 -8.53 4.29 -14.00
C SER A 637 -8.41 5.31 -12.87
N SER A 638 -7.82 4.94 -11.73
CA SER A 638 -7.51 5.88 -10.64
C SER A 638 -6.57 7.00 -11.11
N PHE A 639 -5.43 6.67 -11.75
CA PHE A 639 -4.52 7.67 -12.30
C PHE A 639 -5.16 8.55 -13.38
N GLY A 640 -6.03 7.95 -14.20
CA GLY A 640 -6.84 8.68 -15.17
C GLY A 640 -7.77 9.70 -14.52
N ILE A 641 -8.48 9.30 -13.47
CA ILE A 641 -9.38 10.16 -12.69
C ILE A 641 -8.59 11.25 -11.95
N MET A 642 -7.42 10.92 -11.40
CA MET A 642 -6.54 11.91 -10.77
C MET A 642 -6.14 13.01 -11.77
N GLY A 643 -5.71 12.64 -12.98
CA GLY A 643 -5.40 13.61 -14.02
C GLY A 643 -6.60 14.46 -14.44
N LEU A 644 -7.77 13.83 -14.67
CA LEU A 644 -9.00 14.54 -15.05
C LEU A 644 -9.52 15.50 -13.97
N LEU A 645 -9.35 15.16 -12.69
CA LEU A 645 -9.77 15.97 -11.55
C LEU A 645 -8.68 16.93 -11.05
N ASN A 646 -7.51 17.01 -11.71
CA ASN A 646 -6.34 17.76 -11.24
C ASN A 646 -5.91 17.40 -9.80
N ILE A 647 -6.03 16.13 -9.42
CA ILE A 647 -5.46 15.62 -8.16
C ILE A 647 -3.99 15.29 -8.44
N PRO A 648 -3.03 16.00 -7.83
CA PRO A 648 -1.62 15.75 -8.09
C PRO A 648 -1.18 14.40 -7.51
N LEU A 649 -0.19 13.78 -8.14
CA LEU A 649 0.57 12.69 -7.56
C LEU A 649 1.58 13.28 -6.58
N ASN A 650 1.30 13.15 -5.28
CA ASN A 650 2.13 13.62 -4.17
C ASN A 650 2.49 12.46 -3.22
N THR A 651 3.26 12.74 -2.17
CA THR A 651 3.65 11.72 -1.17
C THR A 651 2.46 11.03 -0.50
N GLY A 652 1.35 11.74 -0.33
CA GLY A 652 0.12 11.22 0.26
C GLY A 652 -0.70 10.33 -0.67
N THR A 653 -0.68 10.59 -1.97
CA THR A 653 -1.44 9.81 -2.97
C THR A 653 -0.62 8.70 -3.62
N ALA A 654 0.71 8.76 -3.52
CA ALA A 654 1.63 7.84 -4.23
C ALA A 654 1.29 6.37 -3.95
N PHE A 655 1.23 5.99 -2.67
CA PHE A 655 1.03 4.60 -2.26
C PHE A 655 -0.40 4.07 -2.45
N VAL A 656 -1.37 4.88 -2.90
CA VAL A 656 -2.76 4.45 -3.15
C VAL A 656 -2.80 3.28 -4.12
N ALA A 657 -2.00 3.34 -5.20
CA ALA A 657 -1.96 2.29 -6.22
C ALA A 657 -1.46 0.96 -5.64
N THR A 658 -0.32 1.01 -4.94
CA THR A 658 0.29 -0.17 -4.31
C THR A 658 -0.62 -0.78 -3.24
N VAL A 659 -1.22 0.03 -2.37
CA VAL A 659 -2.19 -0.42 -1.35
C VAL A 659 -3.41 -1.05 -2.00
N ALA A 660 -3.98 -0.42 -3.02
CA ALA A 660 -5.20 -0.92 -3.63
C ALA A 660 -4.98 -2.23 -4.39
N ILE A 661 -3.82 -2.44 -5.03
CA ILE A 661 -3.47 -3.75 -5.62
C ILE A 661 -3.42 -4.82 -4.55
N GLY A 662 -2.71 -4.55 -3.44
CA GLY A 662 -2.53 -5.53 -2.38
C GLY A 662 -3.85 -6.08 -1.85
N ILE A 663 -4.90 -5.26 -1.87
CA ILE A 663 -6.25 -5.60 -1.41
C ILE A 663 -7.09 -6.25 -2.52
N ALA A 664 -7.13 -5.68 -3.72
CA ALA A 664 -8.05 -6.10 -4.79
C ALA A 664 -7.77 -7.51 -5.34
N VAL A 665 -6.53 -7.95 -5.24
CA VAL A 665 -6.03 -9.19 -5.85
C VAL A 665 -6.62 -10.46 -5.20
N ASP A 666 -7.08 -10.36 -3.96
CA ASP A 666 -7.65 -11.46 -3.18
C ASP A 666 -8.90 -12.06 -3.85
N ASP A 667 -9.86 -11.22 -4.22
CA ASP A 667 -11.14 -11.63 -4.81
C ASP A 667 -10.93 -12.50 -6.07
N THR A 668 -9.90 -12.16 -6.87
CA THR A 668 -9.54 -12.94 -8.06
C THR A 668 -9.14 -14.37 -7.73
N VAL A 669 -8.40 -14.60 -6.64
CA VAL A 669 -7.99 -15.95 -6.22
C VAL A 669 -9.21 -16.78 -5.86
N HIS A 670 -10.08 -16.27 -5.00
CA HIS A 670 -11.32 -16.94 -4.60
C HIS A 670 -12.21 -17.26 -5.80
N HIS A 671 -12.42 -16.28 -6.69
CA HIS A 671 -13.19 -16.48 -7.91
C HIS A 671 -12.59 -17.57 -8.81
N MET A 672 -11.28 -17.58 -9.00
CA MET A 672 -10.58 -18.58 -9.82
C MET A 672 -10.57 -19.98 -9.20
N VAL A 673 -10.45 -20.09 -7.87
CA VAL A 673 -10.55 -21.37 -7.14
C VAL A 673 -11.94 -21.96 -7.32
N THR A 674 -12.98 -21.17 -7.10
CA THR A 674 -14.37 -21.65 -7.21
C THR A 674 -14.74 -21.98 -8.66
N TYR A 675 -14.29 -21.18 -9.63
CA TYR A 675 -14.43 -21.53 -11.05
C TYR A 675 -13.77 -22.87 -11.39
N ASN A 676 -12.56 -23.14 -10.87
CA ASN A 676 -11.91 -24.43 -11.04
C ASN A 676 -12.77 -25.58 -10.51
N ARG A 677 -13.29 -25.42 -9.27
CA ARG A 677 -14.16 -26.41 -8.63
C ARG A 677 -15.41 -26.68 -9.46
N GLN A 678 -16.12 -25.63 -9.88
CA GLN A 678 -17.36 -25.77 -10.66
C GLN A 678 -17.11 -26.36 -12.05
N LEU A 679 -15.99 -26.02 -12.69
CA LEU A 679 -15.60 -26.59 -13.97
C LEU A 679 -15.31 -28.10 -13.87
N ASN A 680 -14.73 -28.54 -12.76
CA ASN A 680 -14.48 -29.97 -12.52
C ASN A 680 -15.78 -30.73 -12.20
N LEU A 681 -16.78 -30.09 -11.60
CA LEU A 681 -18.08 -30.69 -11.29
C LEU A 681 -18.99 -30.79 -12.53
N HIS A 682 -19.09 -29.72 -13.32
CA HIS A 682 -20.06 -29.63 -14.41
C HIS A 682 -19.49 -29.89 -15.80
N HIS A 683 -18.17 -29.83 -15.97
CA HIS A 683 -17.46 -29.99 -17.26
C HIS A 683 -17.90 -29.01 -18.38
N ASP A 684 -18.66 -27.97 -18.05
CA ASP A 684 -19.14 -26.91 -18.94
C ASP A 684 -18.64 -25.56 -18.42
N GLN A 685 -17.92 -24.82 -19.28
CA GLN A 685 -17.32 -23.53 -18.93
C GLN A 685 -18.36 -22.45 -18.66
N THR A 686 -19.45 -22.41 -19.43
CA THR A 686 -20.50 -21.41 -19.27
C THR A 686 -21.24 -21.67 -17.97
N ARG A 687 -21.63 -22.92 -17.72
CA ARG A 687 -22.30 -23.31 -16.48
C ARG A 687 -21.42 -23.09 -15.26
N ALA A 688 -20.14 -23.45 -15.35
CA ALA A 688 -19.18 -23.21 -14.27
C ALA A 688 -19.04 -21.72 -13.95
N MET A 689 -18.99 -20.87 -14.98
CA MET A 689 -18.93 -19.41 -14.81
C MET A 689 -20.17 -18.86 -14.11
N VAL A 690 -21.38 -19.25 -14.54
CA VAL A 690 -22.64 -18.81 -13.92
C VAL A 690 -22.70 -19.24 -12.45
N GLU A 691 -22.34 -20.49 -12.16
CA GLU A 691 -22.42 -21.01 -10.80
C GLU A 691 -21.37 -20.37 -9.88
N THR A 692 -20.20 -20.02 -10.43
CA THR A 692 -19.18 -19.25 -9.69
C THR A 692 -19.69 -17.85 -9.34
N LEU A 693 -20.32 -17.14 -10.28
CA LEU A 693 -20.91 -15.83 -10.00
C LEU A 693 -22.03 -15.90 -8.96
N ARG A 694 -22.82 -16.99 -8.94
CA ARG A 694 -23.85 -17.20 -7.92
C ARG A 694 -23.28 -17.43 -6.53
N SER A 695 -22.19 -18.20 -6.41
CA SER A 695 -21.58 -18.50 -5.12
C SER A 695 -20.69 -17.36 -4.61
N GLU A 696 -19.81 -16.82 -5.45
CA GLU A 696 -18.78 -15.83 -5.07
C GLU A 696 -19.26 -14.38 -5.20
N GLY A 697 -20.26 -14.10 -6.04
CA GLY A 697 -20.69 -12.73 -6.31
C GLY A 697 -21.22 -11.99 -5.08
N ARG A 698 -21.88 -12.71 -4.14
CA ARG A 698 -22.38 -12.10 -2.89
C ARG A 698 -21.24 -11.75 -1.92
N PRO A 699 -20.31 -12.65 -1.58
CA PRO A 699 -19.11 -12.31 -0.81
C PRO A 699 -18.33 -11.13 -1.39
N ILE A 700 -18.02 -11.15 -2.70
CA ILE A 700 -17.25 -10.11 -3.38
C ILE A 700 -17.93 -8.74 -3.21
N ILE A 701 -19.22 -8.62 -3.52
CA ILE A 701 -19.94 -7.33 -3.40
C ILE A 701 -19.90 -6.79 -1.97
N TYR A 702 -20.10 -7.64 -0.98
CA TYR A 702 -20.14 -7.19 0.41
C TYR A 702 -18.76 -6.77 0.91
N VAL A 703 -17.72 -7.55 0.60
CA VAL A 703 -16.34 -7.25 0.96
C VAL A 703 -15.90 -5.96 0.29
N SER A 704 -16.07 -5.82 -1.03
CA SER A 704 -15.64 -4.61 -1.74
C SER A 704 -16.42 -3.36 -1.31
N LEU A 705 -17.73 -3.47 -1.03
CA LEU A 705 -18.53 -2.33 -0.55
C LEU A 705 -18.15 -1.92 0.88
N ALA A 706 -17.87 -2.90 1.75
CA ALA A 706 -17.40 -2.66 3.11
C ALA A 706 -15.99 -2.03 3.12
N LEU A 707 -15.07 -2.54 2.29
CA LEU A 707 -13.75 -1.93 2.07
C LEU A 707 -13.87 -0.49 1.57
N ALA A 708 -14.71 -0.26 0.55
CA ALA A 708 -14.94 1.08 0.02
C ALA A 708 -15.51 2.03 1.10
N ALA A 709 -16.49 1.57 1.86
CA ALA A 709 -17.06 2.35 2.97
C ALA A 709 -16.02 2.65 4.06
N GLY A 710 -15.19 1.68 4.43
CA GLY A 710 -14.09 1.85 5.38
C GLY A 710 -13.07 2.89 4.93
N PHE A 711 -12.68 2.87 3.64
CA PHE A 711 -11.81 3.90 3.08
C PHE A 711 -12.50 5.27 2.99
N PHE A 712 -13.78 5.33 2.65
CA PHE A 712 -14.52 6.60 2.62
C PHE A 712 -14.65 7.26 3.98
N VAL A 713 -14.54 6.52 5.10
CA VAL A 713 -14.46 7.13 6.44
C VAL A 713 -13.24 8.05 6.56
N LEU A 714 -12.12 7.73 5.91
CA LEU A 714 -10.92 8.57 5.93
C LEU A 714 -11.15 9.94 5.26
N MET A 715 -12.20 10.11 4.44
CA MET A 715 -12.58 11.41 3.86
C MET A 715 -12.99 12.45 4.91
N PHE A 716 -13.29 12.04 6.15
CA PHE A 716 -13.58 12.93 7.27
C PHE A 716 -12.32 13.42 8.01
N SER A 717 -11.13 12.97 7.61
CA SER A 717 -9.86 13.39 8.21
C SER A 717 -9.62 14.89 8.08
N SER A 718 -9.05 15.50 9.12
CA SER A 718 -8.62 16.91 9.06
C SER A 718 -7.41 17.10 8.13
N PHE A 719 -6.69 16.02 7.82
CA PHE A 719 -5.49 16.02 6.99
C PHE A 719 -5.82 15.61 5.55
N VAL A 720 -5.50 16.49 4.57
CA VAL A 720 -5.90 16.30 3.16
C VAL A 720 -5.34 15.01 2.55
N PRO A 721 -4.07 14.62 2.76
CA PRO A 721 -3.54 13.34 2.25
C PRO A 721 -4.37 12.13 2.68
N THR A 722 -4.76 12.05 3.94
CA THR A 722 -5.60 10.97 4.47
C THR A 722 -7.00 10.97 3.83
N ARG A 723 -7.57 12.14 3.56
CA ARG A 723 -8.83 12.26 2.82
C ARG A 723 -8.70 11.78 1.37
N GLN A 724 -7.62 12.16 0.69
CA GLN A 724 -7.34 11.74 -0.68
C GLN A 724 -7.12 10.22 -0.76
N LEU A 725 -6.37 9.66 0.18
CA LEU A 725 -6.21 8.21 0.35
C LEU A 725 -7.57 7.53 0.48
N GLY A 726 -8.43 8.01 1.38
CA GLY A 726 -9.77 7.46 1.56
C GLY A 726 -10.64 7.49 0.31
N PHE A 727 -10.69 8.65 -0.34
CA PHE A 727 -11.48 8.82 -1.57
C PHE A 727 -10.97 7.93 -2.71
N LEU A 728 -9.66 7.98 -3.00
CA LEU A 728 -9.07 7.25 -4.12
C LEU A 728 -9.08 5.74 -3.87
N SER A 729 -8.68 5.27 -2.69
CA SER A 729 -8.73 3.84 -2.36
C SER A 729 -10.15 3.31 -2.37
N GLY A 730 -11.13 4.03 -1.80
CA GLY A 730 -12.53 3.63 -1.84
C GLY A 730 -13.08 3.54 -3.27
N LEU A 731 -12.73 4.50 -4.14
CA LEU A 731 -13.06 4.47 -5.55
C LEU A 731 -12.42 3.28 -6.27
N VAL A 732 -11.15 2.99 -6.00
CA VAL A 732 -10.46 1.83 -6.59
C VAL A 732 -11.11 0.53 -6.15
N MET A 733 -11.54 0.39 -4.89
CA MET A 733 -12.25 -0.82 -4.42
C MET A 733 -13.57 -1.02 -5.19
N LEU A 734 -14.33 0.04 -5.46
CA LEU A 734 -15.56 -0.04 -6.26
C LEU A 734 -15.26 -0.40 -7.72
N LEU A 735 -14.23 0.20 -8.32
CA LEU A 735 -13.81 -0.11 -9.69
C LEU A 735 -13.28 -1.54 -9.80
N ALA A 736 -12.55 -2.02 -8.78
CA ALA A 736 -12.04 -3.39 -8.68
C ALA A 736 -13.18 -4.39 -8.59
N MET A 737 -14.19 -4.14 -7.76
CA MET A 737 -15.40 -4.97 -7.69
C MET A 737 -16.07 -5.13 -9.05
N VAL A 738 -16.24 -4.01 -9.78
CA VAL A 738 -16.85 -4.04 -11.13
C VAL A 738 -15.96 -4.79 -12.12
N ALA A 739 -14.64 -4.55 -12.08
CA ALA A 739 -13.68 -5.24 -12.94
C ALA A 739 -13.67 -6.74 -12.66
N GLU A 740 -13.70 -7.16 -11.40
CA GLU A 740 -13.69 -8.56 -10.98
C GLU A 740 -14.97 -9.28 -11.44
N LEU A 741 -16.14 -8.73 -11.13
CA LEU A 741 -17.44 -9.33 -11.47
C LEU A 741 -17.72 -9.39 -12.99
N VAL A 742 -17.06 -8.56 -13.78
CA VAL A 742 -17.29 -8.46 -15.24
C VAL A 742 -16.18 -9.12 -16.04
N LEU A 743 -14.91 -8.82 -15.75
CA LEU A 743 -13.76 -9.25 -16.55
C LEU A 743 -13.24 -10.62 -16.14
N THR A 744 -13.18 -10.95 -14.85
CA THR A 744 -12.64 -12.24 -14.41
C THR A 744 -13.43 -13.42 -15.00
N PRO A 745 -14.78 -13.46 -14.95
CA PRO A 745 -15.56 -14.52 -15.59
C PRO A 745 -15.25 -14.67 -17.09
N LEU A 746 -15.14 -13.55 -17.79
CA LEU A 746 -14.89 -13.49 -19.23
C LEU A 746 -13.50 -14.01 -19.60
N LEU A 747 -12.49 -13.65 -18.81
CA LEU A 747 -11.11 -14.11 -18.97
C LEU A 747 -10.97 -15.59 -18.66
N MET A 748 -11.62 -16.06 -17.58
CA MET A 748 -11.56 -17.44 -17.11
C MET A 748 -12.29 -18.43 -18.01
N HIS A 749 -13.33 -18.00 -18.73
CA HIS A 749 -13.95 -18.80 -19.79
C HIS A 749 -12.91 -19.31 -20.81
N SER A 750 -11.82 -18.57 -21.05
CA SER A 750 -10.79 -18.94 -22.03
C SER A 750 -9.74 -19.94 -21.50
N THR A 751 -9.77 -20.29 -20.21
CA THR A 751 -8.72 -21.11 -19.57
C THR A 751 -9.29 -22.21 -18.68
N ARG A 752 -8.71 -23.41 -18.77
CA ARG A 752 -8.90 -24.44 -17.73
C ARG A 752 -7.78 -24.31 -16.71
N LEU A 753 -8.14 -24.11 -15.45
CA LEU A 753 -7.19 -23.94 -14.35
C LEU A 753 -6.84 -25.31 -13.76
N VAL A 754 -5.65 -25.44 -13.17
CA VAL A 754 -5.31 -26.52 -12.23
C VAL A 754 -4.67 -25.87 -11.03
N THR A 755 -5.11 -26.25 -9.84
CA THR A 755 -4.71 -25.61 -8.60
C THR A 755 -3.61 -26.41 -7.89
N LEU A 756 -2.59 -25.72 -7.35
CA LEU A 756 -1.48 -26.32 -6.63
C LEU A 756 -1.92 -27.23 -5.45
N TRP A 757 -3.00 -26.89 -4.76
CA TRP A 757 -3.48 -27.57 -3.56
C TRP A 757 -4.28 -28.80 -3.91
N ASN A 758 -4.98 -28.84 -5.05
CA ASN A 758 -5.49 -30.11 -5.55
C ASN A 758 -4.31 -31.08 -5.78
N VAL A 759 -3.14 -30.63 -6.26
CA VAL A 759 -1.96 -31.50 -6.42
C VAL A 759 -1.40 -31.97 -5.08
N VAL A 760 -1.40 -31.10 -4.07
CA VAL A 760 -0.82 -31.40 -2.75
C VAL A 760 -1.78 -32.26 -1.90
N GLN A 761 -3.09 -32.07 -2.02
CA GLN A 761 -4.12 -32.71 -1.20
C GLN A 761 -4.55 -34.10 -1.68
N VAL A 762 -4.26 -34.50 -2.93
CA VAL A 762 -4.57 -35.85 -3.42
C VAL A 762 -3.90 -36.90 -2.55
N LYS A 763 -4.70 -37.47 -1.65
CA LYS A 763 -4.37 -38.63 -0.82
C LYS A 763 -4.63 -39.88 -1.63
N MET A 764 -3.68 -40.27 -2.47
CA MET A 764 -3.60 -41.66 -2.88
C MET A 764 -2.75 -42.42 -1.87
N ALA A 765 -3.18 -43.62 -1.49
CA ALA A 765 -2.32 -44.53 -0.75
C ALA A 765 -1.05 -44.76 -1.58
N ARG A 766 0.13 -44.60 -0.95
CA ARG A 766 1.43 -44.87 -1.60
C ARG A 766 1.48 -46.25 -2.25
N GLU A 767 0.73 -47.19 -1.68
CA GLU A 767 0.56 -48.55 -2.15
C GLU A 767 -0.13 -48.60 -3.51
N VAL A 768 -1.28 -47.96 -3.68
CA VAL A 768 -2.02 -47.91 -4.97
C VAL A 768 -1.19 -47.26 -6.08
N VAL A 769 -0.45 -46.19 -5.78
CA VAL A 769 0.43 -45.55 -6.80
C VAL A 769 1.59 -46.46 -7.21
N ARG A 770 2.05 -47.35 -6.31
CA ARG A 770 3.13 -48.30 -6.60
C ARG A 770 2.65 -49.57 -7.29
N THR A 771 1.45 -50.04 -6.97
CA THR A 771 0.90 -51.32 -7.45
C THR A 771 0.01 -51.17 -8.67
N ALA A 772 -0.56 -50.00 -8.93
CA ALA A 772 -1.42 -49.76 -10.09
C ALA A 772 -0.64 -49.90 -11.40
N PRO A 773 -1.02 -50.84 -12.29
CA PRO A 773 -0.39 -51.00 -13.60
C PRO A 773 -0.45 -49.71 -14.44
N LEU A 774 -1.56 -48.97 -14.34
CA LEU A 774 -1.76 -47.70 -15.04
C LEU A 774 -0.73 -46.62 -14.65
N LEU A 775 -0.26 -46.64 -13.41
CA LEU A 775 0.64 -45.62 -12.86
C LEU A 775 2.11 -46.08 -12.76
N ARG A 776 2.44 -47.25 -13.30
CA ARG A 776 3.77 -47.85 -13.21
C ARG A 776 4.86 -46.94 -13.77
N GLY A 777 5.96 -46.79 -13.03
CA GLY A 777 7.12 -45.98 -13.46
C GLY A 777 6.85 -44.45 -13.53
N LEU A 778 5.69 -44.00 -13.07
CA LEU A 778 5.43 -42.59 -12.82
C LEU A 778 5.97 -42.19 -11.44
N SER A 779 6.57 -41.01 -11.36
CA SER A 779 6.83 -40.38 -10.06
C SER A 779 5.51 -40.09 -9.33
N THR A 780 5.55 -39.99 -8.00
CA THR A 780 4.36 -39.65 -7.20
C THR A 780 3.72 -38.34 -7.67
N TRP A 781 4.52 -37.42 -8.19
CA TRP A 781 4.05 -36.14 -8.73
C TRP A 781 3.38 -36.29 -10.10
N GLU A 782 3.90 -37.14 -10.99
CA GLU A 782 3.27 -37.46 -12.27
C GLU A 782 1.93 -38.20 -12.08
N ALA A 783 1.88 -39.17 -11.16
CA ALA A 783 0.65 -39.89 -10.84
C ALA A 783 -0.45 -38.95 -10.32
N ARG A 784 -0.10 -38.01 -9.44
CA ARG A 784 -1.05 -37.00 -8.92
C ARG A 784 -1.64 -36.13 -10.01
N LYS A 785 -0.87 -35.74 -11.04
CA LYS A 785 -1.40 -34.96 -12.17
C LYS A 785 -2.43 -35.73 -12.98
N ILE A 786 -2.23 -37.04 -13.18
CA ILE A 786 -3.18 -37.88 -13.90
C ILE A 786 -4.47 -38.00 -13.10
N VAL A 787 -4.36 -38.24 -11.79
CA VAL A 787 -5.50 -38.32 -10.87
C VAL A 787 -6.29 -37.01 -10.86
N LEU A 788 -5.60 -35.86 -10.92
CA LEU A 788 -6.21 -34.53 -10.96
C LEU A 788 -6.92 -34.19 -12.26
N LEU A 789 -6.38 -34.67 -13.38
CA LEU A 789 -6.96 -34.42 -14.69
C LEU A 789 -8.09 -35.40 -15.01
N GLY A 790 -8.13 -36.54 -14.30
CA GLY A 790 -9.28 -37.42 -14.14
C GLY A 790 -10.22 -36.97 -13.02
N GLY A 791 -11.36 -37.63 -12.89
CA GLY A 791 -12.34 -37.40 -11.82
C GLY A 791 -12.43 -38.60 -10.88
N LEU A 792 -12.57 -38.39 -9.58
CA LEU A 792 -12.90 -39.47 -8.65
C LEU A 792 -14.42 -39.63 -8.60
N ARG A 793 -14.89 -40.86 -8.67
CA ARG A 793 -16.31 -41.22 -8.51
C ARG A 793 -16.42 -42.28 -7.41
N SER A 794 -17.25 -42.02 -6.41
CA SER A 794 -17.59 -42.98 -5.36
C SER A 794 -18.88 -43.70 -5.74
N LEU A 795 -18.90 -45.01 -5.55
CA LEU A 795 -20.03 -45.91 -5.81
C LEU A 795 -20.40 -46.62 -4.52
N ARG A 796 -21.69 -46.79 -4.25
CA ARG A 796 -22.16 -47.66 -3.16
C ARG A 796 -22.18 -49.12 -3.60
N ALA A 797 -22.06 -50.04 -2.66
CA ALA A 797 -22.27 -51.47 -2.94
C ALA A 797 -23.61 -51.72 -3.68
N GLY A 798 -23.57 -52.45 -4.79
CA GLY A 798 -24.69 -52.72 -5.69
C GLY A 798 -24.91 -51.67 -6.81
N GLU A 799 -24.20 -50.53 -6.78
CA GLU A 799 -24.33 -49.50 -7.81
C GLU A 799 -23.59 -49.88 -9.10
N HIS A 800 -24.25 -49.67 -10.25
CA HIS A 800 -23.65 -49.89 -11.55
C HIS A 800 -22.73 -48.74 -11.95
N LEU A 801 -21.49 -49.06 -12.30
CA LEU A 801 -20.56 -48.10 -12.90
C LEU A 801 -20.87 -47.87 -14.38
N VAL A 802 -21.06 -48.96 -15.14
CA VAL A 802 -21.43 -48.97 -16.58
C VAL A 802 -22.22 -50.23 -16.92
N ARG A 803 -23.05 -50.17 -17.96
CA ARG A 803 -23.75 -51.33 -18.52
C ARG A 803 -23.20 -51.72 -19.89
N LYS A 804 -23.23 -53.02 -20.20
CA LYS A 804 -22.81 -53.54 -21.51
C LYS A 804 -23.67 -52.93 -22.61
N GLY A 805 -23.05 -52.57 -23.74
CA GLY A 805 -23.72 -51.94 -24.88
C GLY A 805 -23.90 -50.43 -24.80
N GLU A 806 -23.65 -49.81 -23.63
CA GLU A 806 -23.62 -48.35 -23.53
C GLU A 806 -22.44 -47.77 -24.32
N ALA A 807 -22.61 -46.58 -24.87
CA ALA A 807 -21.50 -45.80 -25.40
C ALA A 807 -20.67 -45.26 -24.22
N GLY A 808 -19.35 -45.39 -24.27
CA GLY A 808 -18.48 -44.94 -23.20
C GLY A 808 -17.13 -44.46 -23.71
N ARG A 809 -16.67 -43.33 -23.20
CA ARG A 809 -15.39 -42.70 -23.57
C ARG A 809 -14.45 -42.52 -22.38
N GLU A 810 -14.70 -43.27 -21.31
CA GLU A 810 -13.94 -43.22 -20.08
C GLU A 810 -13.27 -44.56 -19.77
N LEU A 811 -12.01 -44.50 -19.33
CA LEU A 811 -11.34 -45.59 -18.64
C LEU A 811 -11.42 -45.37 -17.13
N TYR A 812 -11.35 -46.46 -16.38
CA TYR A 812 -11.49 -46.47 -14.94
C TYR A 812 -10.28 -47.14 -14.30
N MET A 813 -9.89 -46.65 -13.12
CA MET A 813 -8.94 -47.33 -12.25
C MET A 813 -9.53 -47.41 -10.85
N VAL A 814 -9.63 -48.60 -10.27
CA VAL A 814 -10.13 -48.79 -8.90
C VAL A 814 -9.12 -48.23 -7.92
N VAL A 815 -9.54 -47.28 -7.08
CA VAL A 815 -8.70 -46.65 -6.05
C VAL A 815 -8.87 -47.37 -4.72
N SER A 816 -10.09 -47.79 -4.39
CA SER A 816 -10.44 -48.59 -3.22
C SER A 816 -11.75 -49.35 -3.49
N GLY A 817 -12.00 -50.46 -2.80
CA GLY A 817 -13.17 -51.33 -3.03
C GLY A 817 -12.96 -52.38 -4.11
N SER A 818 -14.07 -52.93 -4.64
CA SER A 818 -14.07 -53.98 -5.66
C SER A 818 -15.25 -53.86 -6.64
N LEU A 819 -14.96 -54.08 -7.92
CA LEU A 819 -15.94 -54.12 -9.00
C LEU A 819 -16.05 -55.54 -9.56
N ARG A 820 -17.28 -56.02 -9.76
CA ARG A 820 -17.56 -57.27 -10.47
C ARG A 820 -17.91 -56.98 -11.92
N ALA A 821 -17.22 -57.65 -12.84
CA ALA A 821 -17.50 -57.63 -14.27
C ALA A 821 -18.33 -58.86 -14.65
N TYR A 822 -19.51 -58.65 -15.22
CA TYR A 822 -20.40 -59.74 -15.63
C TYR A 822 -21.20 -59.42 -16.89
N ASP A 823 -21.79 -60.47 -17.48
CA ASP A 823 -22.70 -60.41 -18.61
C ASP A 823 -23.85 -61.38 -18.39
N VAL A 824 -24.90 -61.23 -19.19
CA VAL A 824 -26.07 -62.11 -19.14
C VAL A 824 -26.05 -62.96 -20.40
N ASP A 825 -26.06 -64.29 -20.24
CA ASP A 825 -26.07 -65.22 -21.35
C ASP A 825 -27.46 -65.26 -22.06
N ALA A 826 -27.55 -66.05 -23.13
CA ALA A 826 -28.78 -66.16 -23.93
C ALA A 826 -29.96 -66.85 -23.20
N GLU A 827 -29.70 -67.50 -22.07
CA GLU A 827 -30.69 -68.19 -21.22
C GLU A 827 -31.06 -67.36 -19.97
N GLY A 828 -30.47 -66.17 -19.81
CA GLY A 828 -30.70 -65.27 -18.68
C GLY A 828 -29.81 -65.51 -17.46
N GLY A 829 -28.81 -66.39 -17.56
CA GLY A 829 -27.81 -66.65 -16.53
C GLY A 829 -26.74 -65.57 -16.46
N GLU A 830 -26.35 -65.14 -15.25
CA GLU A 830 -25.22 -64.23 -15.06
C GLU A 830 -23.89 -64.97 -15.20
N VAL A 831 -23.09 -64.60 -16.21
CA VAL A 831 -21.73 -65.06 -16.40
C VAL A 831 -20.77 -63.99 -15.88
N THR A 832 -20.10 -64.27 -14.76
CA THR A 832 -19.10 -63.35 -14.18
C THR A 832 -17.74 -63.58 -14.83
N PHE A 833 -17.18 -62.52 -15.43
CA PHE A 833 -15.86 -62.53 -16.06
C PHE A 833 -14.72 -62.37 -15.06
N GLY A 834 -14.99 -61.73 -13.92
CA GLY A 834 -14.03 -61.57 -12.84
C GLY A 834 -14.39 -60.45 -11.86
N THR A 835 -13.73 -60.47 -10.71
CA THR A 835 -13.79 -59.41 -9.70
C THR A 835 -12.47 -58.64 -9.68
N HIS A 836 -12.55 -57.33 -9.74
CA HIS A 836 -11.45 -56.40 -9.88
C HIS A 836 -11.32 -55.53 -8.63
N GLY A 837 -10.27 -55.78 -7.84
CA GLY A 837 -9.95 -55.01 -6.63
C GLY A 837 -9.15 -53.74 -6.92
N SER A 838 -8.69 -53.11 -5.84
CA SER A 838 -7.84 -51.92 -5.86
C SER A 838 -6.70 -52.02 -6.88
N ALA A 839 -6.40 -50.90 -7.55
CA ALA A 839 -5.40 -50.71 -8.60
C ALA A 839 -5.74 -51.35 -9.96
N ALA A 840 -6.87 -52.05 -10.11
CA ALA A 840 -7.30 -52.61 -11.39
C ALA A 840 -7.74 -51.51 -12.38
N MET A 841 -7.37 -51.68 -13.65
CA MET A 841 -7.75 -50.81 -14.77
C MET A 841 -8.87 -51.45 -15.59
N LEU A 842 -9.91 -50.69 -15.95
CA LEU A 842 -11.11 -51.17 -16.64
C LEU A 842 -11.62 -50.16 -17.67
N GLY A 843 -12.38 -50.62 -18.65
CA GLY A 843 -13.06 -49.76 -19.63
C GLY A 843 -12.16 -49.22 -20.75
N GLU A 844 -10.93 -49.71 -20.87
CA GLU A 844 -9.93 -49.27 -21.84
C GLU A 844 -10.32 -49.57 -23.30
N VAL A 845 -11.04 -50.66 -23.52
CA VAL A 845 -11.50 -51.10 -24.86
C VAL A 845 -12.47 -50.07 -25.46
N ALA A 846 -13.32 -49.46 -24.64
CA ALA A 846 -14.25 -48.44 -25.11
C ALA A 846 -13.54 -47.11 -25.47
N VAL A 847 -12.43 -46.79 -24.81
CA VAL A 847 -11.66 -45.56 -25.09
C VAL A 847 -10.77 -45.71 -26.33
N LEU A 848 -10.20 -46.89 -26.54
CA LEU A 848 -9.24 -47.15 -27.62
C LEU A 848 -9.84 -47.85 -28.85
N GLY A 849 -11.05 -48.41 -28.73
CA GLY A 849 -11.79 -49.10 -29.79
C GLY A 849 -13.08 -48.38 -30.20
N ASP A 850 -14.14 -49.12 -30.53
CA ASP A 850 -15.36 -48.61 -31.18
C ASP A 850 -16.32 -47.82 -30.25
N GLY A 851 -15.91 -47.50 -29.01
CA GLY A 851 -16.71 -46.68 -28.10
C GLY A 851 -17.84 -47.41 -27.36
N VAL A 852 -17.95 -48.73 -27.46
CA VAL A 852 -19.03 -49.52 -26.84
C VAL A 852 -18.52 -50.32 -25.64
N ARG A 853 -19.28 -50.34 -24.54
CA ARG A 853 -18.97 -51.12 -23.33
C ARG A 853 -19.13 -52.63 -23.56
N SER A 854 -18.10 -53.42 -23.24
CA SER A 854 -18.05 -54.86 -23.48
C SER A 854 -18.65 -55.74 -22.37
N ALA A 855 -18.86 -55.19 -21.16
CA ALA A 855 -19.42 -55.91 -20.01
C ALA A 855 -20.14 -54.95 -19.04
N ASN A 856 -20.97 -55.49 -18.14
CA ASN A 856 -21.52 -54.73 -17.02
C ASN A 856 -20.48 -54.64 -15.90
N LEU A 857 -20.35 -53.48 -15.26
CA LEU A 857 -19.53 -53.29 -14.06
C LEU A 857 -20.41 -52.84 -12.90
N VAL A 858 -20.39 -53.58 -11.80
CA VAL A 858 -21.14 -53.27 -10.57
C VAL A 858 -20.21 -53.29 -9.36
N ALA A 859 -20.44 -52.39 -8.40
CA ALA A 859 -19.69 -52.36 -7.15
C ALA A 859 -20.14 -53.48 -6.20
N GLU A 860 -19.21 -54.30 -5.70
CA GLU A 860 -19.51 -55.30 -4.66
C GLU A 860 -19.41 -54.73 -3.25
N SER A 861 -18.53 -53.74 -3.08
CA SER A 861 -18.33 -52.97 -1.86
C SER A 861 -18.35 -51.48 -2.19
N ASP A 862 -18.41 -50.61 -1.18
CA ASP A 862 -18.23 -49.17 -1.41
C ASP A 862 -16.89 -48.93 -2.10
N THR A 863 -16.94 -48.40 -3.32
CA THR A 863 -15.83 -48.41 -4.27
C THR A 863 -15.55 -46.99 -4.75
N GLU A 864 -14.28 -46.56 -4.70
CA GLU A 864 -13.84 -45.35 -5.38
C GLU A 864 -13.10 -45.69 -6.67
N VAL A 865 -13.47 -45.02 -7.76
CA VAL A 865 -12.81 -45.17 -9.06
C VAL A 865 -12.27 -43.84 -9.54
N LEU A 866 -11.07 -43.86 -10.11
CA LEU A 866 -10.53 -42.78 -10.91
C LEU A 866 -11.04 -42.94 -12.35
N VAL A 867 -11.81 -41.97 -12.80
CA VAL A 867 -12.37 -41.83 -14.14
C VAL A 867 -11.44 -40.98 -15.00
N ILE A 868 -10.95 -41.51 -16.11
CA ILE A 868 -10.15 -40.76 -17.08
C ILE A 868 -10.85 -40.84 -18.44
N SER A 869 -11.44 -39.73 -18.87
CA SER A 869 -12.11 -39.62 -20.18
C SER A 869 -11.11 -39.42 -21.33
N ASP A 870 -11.56 -39.64 -22.58
CA ASP A 870 -10.76 -39.33 -23.78
C ASP A 870 -10.22 -37.89 -23.73
N ALA A 871 -11.06 -36.95 -23.30
CA ALA A 871 -10.73 -35.54 -23.21
C ALA A 871 -9.71 -35.30 -22.10
N ALA A 872 -9.70 -36.13 -21.05
CA ALA A 872 -8.67 -36.09 -20.01
C ALA A 872 -7.32 -36.60 -20.53
N LEU A 873 -7.31 -37.70 -21.28
CA LEU A 873 -6.11 -38.22 -21.94
C LEU A 873 -5.51 -37.20 -22.92
N ASP A 874 -6.35 -36.59 -23.74
CA ASP A 874 -5.99 -35.50 -24.66
C ASP A 874 -5.36 -34.31 -23.92
N ARG A 875 -5.92 -33.94 -22.76
CA ARG A 875 -5.37 -32.87 -21.91
C ARG A 875 -4.02 -33.25 -21.33
N ILE A 876 -3.87 -34.49 -20.84
CA ILE A 876 -2.60 -35.00 -20.31
C ILE A 876 -1.53 -34.98 -21.41
N GLN A 877 -1.89 -35.37 -22.63
CA GLN A 877 -0.99 -35.35 -23.79
C GLN A 877 -0.52 -33.94 -24.15
N ARG A 878 -1.41 -32.95 -24.16
CA ARG A 878 -1.06 -31.56 -24.48
C ARG A 878 -0.27 -30.85 -23.37
N ARG A 879 -0.62 -31.10 -22.09
CA ARG A 879 -0.04 -30.38 -20.94
C ARG A 879 1.23 -31.05 -20.40
N PHE A 880 1.31 -32.38 -20.46
CA PHE A 880 2.38 -33.19 -19.87
C PHE A 880 2.81 -34.33 -20.80
N PRO A 881 3.42 -34.04 -21.97
CA PRO A 881 3.67 -35.02 -23.01
C PRO A 881 4.53 -36.21 -22.55
N PHE A 882 5.55 -35.99 -21.72
CA PHE A 882 6.36 -37.06 -21.15
C PHE A 882 5.59 -37.97 -20.20
N THR A 883 4.70 -37.41 -19.38
CA THR A 883 3.81 -38.16 -18.48
C THR A 883 2.78 -38.94 -19.30
N ALA A 884 2.22 -38.33 -20.33
CA ALA A 884 1.30 -38.98 -21.27
C ALA A 884 1.95 -40.17 -21.96
N ALA A 885 3.19 -40.03 -22.44
CA ALA A 885 3.92 -41.13 -23.08
C ALA A 885 4.09 -42.33 -22.14
N LYS A 886 4.41 -42.09 -20.86
CA LYS A 886 4.47 -43.17 -19.85
C LYS A 886 3.09 -43.77 -19.58
N LEU A 887 2.04 -42.95 -19.48
CA LEU A 887 0.66 -43.40 -19.26
C LEU A 887 0.16 -44.27 -20.42
N TYR A 888 0.31 -43.82 -21.67
CA TYR A 888 -0.06 -44.59 -22.86
C TYR A 888 0.75 -45.87 -22.98
N ARG A 889 2.05 -45.83 -22.66
CA ARG A 889 2.87 -47.05 -22.59
C ARG A 889 2.32 -48.03 -21.57
N ASN A 890 1.93 -47.57 -20.38
CA ASN A 890 1.35 -48.43 -19.35
C ASN A 890 0.01 -49.02 -19.81
N ILE A 891 -0.86 -48.22 -20.43
CA ILE A 891 -2.13 -48.69 -21.04
C ILE A 891 -1.84 -49.80 -22.08
N ALA A 892 -0.89 -49.56 -22.98
CA ALA A 892 -0.49 -50.54 -23.99
C ALA A 892 0.09 -51.82 -23.37
N THR A 893 0.92 -51.70 -22.32
CA THR A 893 1.45 -52.87 -21.60
C THR A 893 0.34 -53.70 -20.97
N VAL A 894 -0.63 -53.08 -20.30
CA VAL A 894 -1.78 -53.78 -19.71
C VAL A 894 -2.61 -54.49 -20.78
N LEU A 895 -2.84 -53.86 -21.93
CA LEU A 895 -3.53 -54.48 -23.06
C LEU A 895 -2.77 -55.68 -23.63
N CYS A 896 -1.45 -55.56 -23.79
CA CYS A 896 -0.60 -56.67 -24.26
C CYS A 896 -0.62 -57.85 -23.27
N GLU A 897 -0.54 -57.59 -21.97
CA GLU A 897 -0.64 -58.61 -20.92
C GLU A 897 -1.99 -59.34 -20.99
N ARG A 898 -3.12 -58.59 -21.06
CA ARG A 898 -4.46 -59.18 -21.20
C ARG A 898 -4.65 -59.99 -22.47
N LEU A 899 -4.12 -59.50 -23.60
CA LEU A 899 -4.21 -60.21 -24.87
C LEU A 899 -3.43 -61.53 -24.81
N ARG A 900 -2.23 -61.53 -24.24
CA ARG A 900 -1.43 -62.73 -24.03
C ARG A 900 -2.18 -63.73 -23.15
N ASP A 901 -2.69 -63.29 -22.00
CA ASP A 901 -3.39 -64.17 -21.06
C ASP A 901 -4.66 -64.77 -21.69
N SER A 902 -5.42 -63.99 -22.48
CA SER A 902 -6.58 -64.50 -23.22
C SER A 902 -6.20 -65.51 -24.31
N THR A 903 -5.06 -65.29 -24.97
CA THR A 903 -4.56 -66.17 -26.04
C THR A 903 -4.06 -67.49 -25.44
N GLU A 904 -3.32 -67.43 -24.34
CA GLU A 904 -2.88 -68.61 -23.59
C GLU A 904 -4.07 -69.41 -23.04
N ALA A 905 -5.05 -68.75 -22.42
CA ALA A 905 -6.27 -69.41 -21.94
C ALA A 905 -7.02 -70.12 -23.08
N ARG A 906 -7.11 -69.49 -24.25
CA ARG A 906 -7.75 -70.06 -25.44
C ARG A 906 -6.93 -71.23 -26.02
N LEU A 907 -5.60 -71.14 -26.03
CA LEU A 907 -4.71 -72.24 -26.45
C LEU A 907 -4.79 -73.42 -25.48
N VAL A 908 -4.86 -73.18 -24.17
CA VAL A 908 -5.05 -74.21 -23.14
C VAL A 908 -6.42 -74.87 -23.28
N ALA A 909 -7.49 -74.09 -23.49
CA ALA A 909 -8.82 -74.63 -23.73
C ALA A 909 -8.87 -75.46 -25.03
N GLN A 910 -8.26 -74.99 -26.11
CA GLN A 910 -8.15 -75.75 -27.36
C GLN A 910 -7.28 -77.01 -27.21
N ALA A 911 -6.21 -76.95 -26.44
CA ALA A 911 -5.38 -78.12 -26.13
C ALA A 911 -6.15 -79.14 -25.27
N ALA A 912 -6.93 -78.70 -24.28
CA ALA A 912 -7.79 -79.54 -23.47
C ALA A 912 -8.90 -80.18 -24.31
N GLN A 913 -9.51 -79.42 -25.23
CA GLN A 913 -10.53 -79.91 -26.16
C GLN A 913 -9.95 -80.93 -27.15
N ARG A 914 -8.77 -80.68 -27.73
CA ARG A 914 -8.03 -81.66 -28.56
C ARG A 914 -7.64 -82.92 -27.78
N LYS A 915 -7.33 -82.79 -26.48
CA LYS A 915 -7.02 -83.95 -25.61
C LYS A 915 -8.27 -84.77 -25.30
N ALA A 916 -9.44 -84.14 -25.16
CA ALA A 916 -10.73 -84.81 -25.00
C ALA A 916 -11.18 -85.52 -26.29
N GLU A 917 -10.93 -84.92 -27.46
CA GLU A 917 -11.18 -85.53 -28.78
C GLU A 917 -10.19 -86.69 -29.09
N ALA A 918 -8.92 -86.58 -28.68
CA ALA A 918 -7.95 -87.67 -28.84
C ALA A 918 -8.20 -88.85 -27.87
N GLY A 919 -8.68 -88.58 -26.65
CA GLY A 919 -9.01 -89.61 -25.65
C GLY A 919 -10.24 -90.45 -26.00
N SER A 920 -11.12 -89.95 -26.86
CA SER A 920 -12.32 -90.67 -27.34
C SER A 920 -12.06 -91.58 -28.55
N THR A 921 -10.84 -91.55 -29.13
CA THR A 921 -10.50 -92.31 -30.35
C THR A 921 -9.78 -93.65 -30.08
N ILE A 922 -9.40 -93.97 -28.83
CA ILE A 922 -8.65 -95.20 -28.49
C ILE A 922 -9.57 -96.40 -28.13
N PHE A 923 -10.89 -96.22 -28.05
CA PHE A 923 -11.84 -97.31 -27.71
C PHE A 923 -12.56 -97.98 -28.89
N LEU A 924 -12.17 -97.70 -30.14
CA LEU A 924 -12.80 -98.31 -31.33
C LEU A 924 -11.74 -98.78 -32.34
N ARG A 925 -11.05 -99.88 -32.02
CA ARG A 925 -10.39 -100.79 -32.97
C ARG A 925 -10.07 -102.11 -32.26
N ASP A 926 -11.06 -103.00 -32.23
CA ASP A 926 -10.88 -104.45 -32.41
C ASP A 926 -11.09 -104.76 -33.90
#